data_AF-A0A956KHK0-F1
#
_entry.id   AF-A0A956KHK0-F1
#
_cell.length_a   1.000
_cell.length_b   1.000
_cell.length_c   1.000
_cell.angle_alpha   90.00
_cell.angle_beta   90.00
_cell.angle_gamma   90.00
#
_symmetry.space_group_name_H-M   'P 1'
#
loop_
_entity.id
_entity.type
_entity.pdbx_description
1 polymer ?
#
loop_
_entity_poly.entity_id
_entity_poly.type
_entity_poly.pdbx_seq_one_letter_code
_entity_poly.pdbx_strand_id
1 'polypeptide(L)'
;MPTLVERYLDWLAAQPMPLELCGVDDFSLDHGELYVPLRWMRSLCDDERTRASTRDDDDDFELSELFDLLDGRRHALILGETGSGRSTALRKLTQLTLRQASRATGRPVPAAERERAELSPESLDARTLPIFLRLRTFTSDDASRTLEEFVARELADVSKGSALPLDVTVTRALWRHGKLLLLLDGLDEIVDPALRAECCRFLGRELATDRCTSLSAVVTCRFKAYEQLDAELPASFVHVALRPLSSDEARELVTQWFVAAGEARALPSSQALVCAEKLVNGLKGPRFARSLSGSPQTLTALCMLVQRGYAMPASRAEFYASCLRALLERAPKIERDAPEAATPTRAPLLTVDDAITLLRPIAHTLHASDADGDPTRREQLERDELVMRIGDGLRALGCGQLSCQDVFHWLCADLLRELAPGYFGFFHRGVQAYLAASHIATVGGDELEALAQRLGDSWWVEVLLLAVSLPRLGVFRQLMPRLLDAADLSDPTQWQTLRACVLEADFDPAPFIAQFTREERAPPGRLLAMLRMLDGVDHPALASAARELARADVTVAVRAAATRLAEMSERVDPVDRSAPYDVAVLDVDGPGPPSEGDRSVIVRSTRASQDVAGRLEATARPMLVEPITGLRMRCVPGGAFVMGSADLDDNAEPRPRVRMSAFWIGETPVTNRQYEVFLERTKGREPSFWRDRRFNDPSQPVVGVRWEDAVAFCRWLRAASGWSFDLPSEAQWEFAARGEDGRRYPWGHDEPDATRACYGQGKRGRPDVVGSYPAGVGPFGALDQAGNVWEWCKDAWDPRRYDERASARRDVVDPVAAGPHRDRHPRRGGSWLIAHDHGRTSLAAAFRSWYWSCIDSVDLGFRVVVSRAPVHP
;
A
#
# COMPACT_ATOMS: atom_id res chain seq x y z
N MET A 1 44.43 10.36 25.63
CA MET A 1 43.13 11.06 25.65
C MET A 1 42.74 11.32 24.21
N PRO A 2 41.52 10.97 23.78
CA PRO A 2 41.11 11.20 22.41
C PRO A 2 41.08 12.70 22.08
N THR A 3 41.45 13.06 20.85
CA THR A 3 41.37 14.44 20.35
C THR A 3 39.91 14.93 20.28
N LEU A 4 39.66 16.24 20.15
CA LEU A 4 38.29 16.75 19.99
C LEU A 4 37.61 16.19 18.73
N VAL A 5 38.38 15.94 17.67
CA VAL A 5 37.91 15.31 16.44
C VAL A 5 37.52 13.85 16.66
N GLU A 6 38.33 13.09 17.40
CA GLU A 6 37.99 11.69 17.75
C GLU A 6 36.75 11.62 18.65
N ARG A 7 36.61 12.55 19.60
CA ARG A 7 35.40 12.65 20.44
C ARG A 7 34.17 12.99 19.61
N TYR A 8 34.30 13.83 18.58
CA TYR A 8 33.22 14.11 17.64
C TYR A 8 32.82 12.86 16.85
N LEU A 9 33.78 12.09 16.33
CA LEU A 9 33.49 10.82 15.64
C LEU A 9 32.77 9.82 16.55
N ASP A 10 33.17 9.74 17.81
CA ASP A 10 32.50 8.88 18.80
C ASP A 10 31.08 9.33 19.10
N TRP A 11 30.91 10.64 19.27
CA TRP A 11 29.60 11.23 19.47
C TRP A 11 28.70 10.92 18.27
N LEU A 12 29.21 11.10 17.04
CA LEU A 12 28.46 10.86 15.81
C LEU A 12 28.13 9.37 15.62
N ALA A 13 29.07 8.48 15.90
CA ALA A 13 28.87 7.03 15.85
C ALA A 13 27.87 6.52 16.90
N ALA A 14 27.72 7.23 18.01
CA ALA A 14 26.75 6.93 19.05
C ALA A 14 25.36 7.56 18.77
N GLN A 15 25.23 8.45 17.78
CA GLN A 15 23.93 9.02 17.45
C GLN A 15 23.08 7.98 16.72
N PRO A 16 21.86 7.70 17.19
CA PRO A 16 20.93 6.91 16.41
C PRO A 16 20.59 7.69 15.14
N MET A 17 20.64 7.04 13.98
CA MET A 17 20.11 7.59 12.73
C MET A 17 18.86 6.82 12.32
N PRO A 18 17.78 6.88 13.12
CA PRO A 18 16.57 6.14 12.81
C PRO A 18 16.00 6.68 11.49
N LEU A 19 15.52 5.79 10.63
CA LEU A 19 14.63 6.22 9.56
C LEU A 19 13.34 6.71 10.22
N GLU A 20 13.07 8.01 10.16
CA GLU A 20 11.78 8.55 10.55
C GLU A 20 10.79 8.23 9.42
N LEU A 21 10.19 7.04 9.44
CA LEU A 21 9.30 6.62 8.36
C LEU A 21 7.89 7.15 8.65
N CYS A 22 7.70 8.42 8.28
CA CYS A 22 6.45 9.16 8.45
C CYS A 22 6.01 9.38 9.91
N GLY A 23 6.87 9.13 10.91
CA GLY A 23 6.54 9.28 12.33
C GLY A 23 5.61 8.20 12.90
N VAL A 24 5.12 7.29 12.04
CA VAL A 24 4.06 6.33 12.36
C VAL A 24 4.60 5.01 12.94
N ASP A 25 5.92 4.75 12.86
CA ASP A 25 6.50 3.47 13.26
C ASP A 25 6.34 3.21 14.77
N ASP A 26 5.82 2.04 15.14
CA ASP A 26 5.77 1.58 16.54
C ASP A 26 7.13 1.00 17.00
N PHE A 27 8.14 1.00 16.12
CA PHE A 27 9.48 0.45 16.34
C PHE A 27 10.52 1.29 15.57
N SER A 28 11.76 1.35 16.06
CA SER A 28 12.83 2.09 15.37
C SER A 28 13.52 1.16 14.39
N LEU A 29 13.52 1.52 13.12
CA LEU A 29 14.29 0.84 12.09
C LEU A 29 15.62 1.57 11.88
N ASP A 30 16.73 0.82 11.90
CA ASP A 30 18.03 1.39 11.56
C ASP A 30 18.08 1.66 10.04
N HIS A 31 18.60 2.83 9.68
CA HIS A 31 18.83 3.21 8.28
C HIS A 31 19.61 2.15 7.52
N GLY A 32 20.54 1.49 8.19
CA GLY A 32 21.37 0.47 7.58
C GLY A 32 20.68 -0.83 7.18
N GLU A 33 19.49 -1.11 7.68
CA GLU A 33 18.76 -2.36 7.41
C GLU A 33 17.79 -2.25 6.23
N LEU A 34 17.54 -1.03 5.76
CA LEU A 34 16.41 -0.68 4.87
C LEU A 34 16.79 0.17 3.66
N TYR A 35 18.06 0.53 3.54
CA TYR A 35 18.52 1.33 2.42
C TYR A 35 18.48 0.51 1.12
N VAL A 36 17.68 0.98 0.18
CA VAL A 36 17.74 0.54 -1.22
C VAL A 36 18.56 1.57 -2.00
N PRO A 37 19.60 1.16 -2.73
CA PRO A 37 20.36 2.05 -3.60
C PRO A 37 19.41 2.83 -4.50
N LEU A 38 19.46 4.15 -4.38
CA LEU A 38 18.68 5.03 -5.24
C LEU A 38 19.52 5.32 -6.48
N ARG A 39 18.89 5.36 -7.66
CA ARG A 39 19.55 5.74 -8.92
C ARG A 39 19.50 7.24 -9.15
N TRP A 40 20.56 7.74 -9.78
CA TRP A 40 20.81 9.17 -9.92
C TRP A 40 21.04 9.57 -11.38
N MET A 41 20.33 10.61 -11.79
CA MET A 41 20.52 11.45 -12.97
C MET A 41 21.61 12.50 -12.83
N ARG A 42 22.65 12.53 -13.67
CA ARG A 42 23.31 13.81 -13.94
C ARG A 42 22.33 14.69 -14.72
N SER A 43 21.94 15.83 -14.16
CA SER A 43 20.96 16.71 -14.82
C SER A 43 21.59 17.32 -16.08
N LEU A 44 21.21 16.82 -17.26
CA LEU A 44 21.35 17.52 -18.53
C LEU A 44 20.10 18.40 -18.75
N CYS A 45 20.25 19.45 -19.56
CA CYS A 45 19.41 20.64 -19.71
C CYS A 45 17.85 20.51 -19.63
N ASP A 46 17.19 21.67 -19.44
CA ASP A 46 15.75 21.83 -19.16
C ASP A 46 14.77 21.07 -20.07
N ASP A 47 15.13 20.77 -21.32
CA ASP A 47 14.30 20.02 -22.28
C ASP A 47 14.21 18.50 -22.01
N GLU A 48 15.09 17.95 -21.16
CA GLU A 48 15.14 16.51 -20.85
C GLU A 48 14.44 16.16 -19.52
N ARG A 49 14.19 17.15 -18.64
CA ARG A 49 13.56 16.98 -17.32
C ARG A 49 12.16 16.37 -17.39
N THR A 50 11.41 16.64 -18.45
CA THR A 50 10.05 16.10 -18.67
C THR A 50 10.04 14.78 -19.45
N ARG A 51 11.10 14.48 -20.20
CA ARG A 51 11.20 13.29 -21.09
C ARG A 51 11.86 12.09 -20.40
N ALA A 52 12.58 12.31 -19.32
CA ALA A 52 13.34 11.29 -18.62
C ALA A 52 12.49 10.21 -17.91
N SER A 53 11.17 10.35 -17.77
CA SER A 53 10.32 9.38 -17.06
C SER A 53 10.10 8.03 -17.78
N THR A 54 10.70 7.81 -18.97
CA THR A 54 10.34 6.67 -19.85
C THR A 54 11.51 5.93 -20.52
N ARG A 55 12.77 6.27 -20.22
CA ARG A 55 13.95 5.53 -20.74
C ARG A 55 14.84 5.05 -19.60
N ASP A 56 15.12 3.74 -19.59
CA ASP A 56 16.33 3.18 -19.00
C ASP A 56 17.49 3.60 -19.92
N ASP A 57 18.15 4.70 -19.61
CA ASP A 57 19.38 5.14 -20.29
C ASP A 57 20.60 4.70 -19.45
N ASP A 58 21.70 4.33 -20.11
CA ASP A 58 22.96 3.76 -19.56
C ASP A 58 23.78 4.71 -18.63
N ASP A 59 23.25 5.86 -18.22
CA ASP A 59 23.96 6.92 -17.47
C ASP A 59 23.57 7.03 -15.97
N ASP A 60 22.80 6.06 -15.44
CA ASP A 60 22.46 6.02 -14.01
C ASP A 60 23.71 5.67 -13.17
N PHE A 61 23.85 6.31 -12.00
CA PHE A 61 24.93 6.03 -11.04
C PHE A 61 24.41 5.79 -9.63
N GLU A 62 25.22 5.20 -8.75
CA GLU A 62 24.94 4.98 -7.33
C GLU A 62 25.45 6.11 -6.43
N LEU A 63 24.87 6.28 -5.23
CA LEU A 63 25.27 7.34 -4.29
C LEU A 63 26.77 7.29 -3.90
N SER A 64 27.38 6.12 -3.91
CA SER A 64 28.81 5.89 -3.68
C SER A 64 29.70 6.57 -4.73
N GLU A 65 29.19 6.76 -5.95
CA GLU A 65 29.88 7.34 -7.10
C GLU A 65 29.68 8.86 -7.21
N LEU A 66 28.91 9.47 -6.31
CA LEU A 66 28.56 10.89 -6.36
C LEU A 66 29.78 11.80 -6.51
N PHE A 67 30.85 11.54 -5.76
CA PHE A 67 32.06 12.37 -5.78
C PHE A 67 32.95 12.10 -7.00
N ASP A 68 32.88 10.91 -7.60
CA ASP A 68 33.57 10.60 -8.86
C ASP A 68 33.02 11.46 -10.01
N LEU A 69 31.74 11.79 -9.95
CA LEU A 69 31.01 12.52 -11.00
C LEU A 69 31.13 14.04 -10.92
N LEU A 70 31.72 14.57 -9.84
CA LEU A 70 31.82 16.02 -9.68
C LEU A 70 32.81 16.67 -10.65
N ASP A 71 33.66 15.88 -11.33
CA ASP A 71 34.52 16.34 -12.43
C ASP A 71 35.37 17.57 -12.02
N GLY A 72 36.06 17.44 -10.88
CA GLY A 72 36.88 18.51 -10.28
C GLY A 72 36.10 19.58 -9.50
N ARG A 73 34.76 19.57 -9.52
CA ARG A 73 33.93 20.35 -8.58
C ARG A 73 33.84 19.64 -7.23
N ARG A 74 33.48 20.38 -6.19
CA ARG A 74 33.45 19.89 -4.79
C ARG A 74 32.07 19.84 -4.16
N HIS A 75 31.08 20.44 -4.81
CA HIS A 75 29.76 20.60 -4.24
C HIS A 75 28.70 19.96 -5.15
N ALA A 76 27.66 19.42 -4.53
CA ALA A 76 26.54 18.79 -5.21
C ALA A 76 25.21 19.37 -4.71
N LEU A 77 24.27 19.55 -5.63
CA LEU A 77 22.87 19.84 -5.32
C LEU A 77 22.06 18.62 -5.73
N ILE A 78 21.39 18.01 -4.76
CA ILE A 78 20.47 16.89 -4.94
C ILE A 78 19.05 17.44 -5.08
N LEU A 79 18.49 17.29 -6.27
CA LEU A 79 17.11 17.62 -6.61
C LEU A 79 16.25 16.36 -6.61
N GLY A 80 15.01 16.48 -6.15
CA GLY A 80 14.09 15.35 -6.09
C GLY A 80 12.71 15.77 -5.60
N GLU A 81 11.70 14.98 -5.94
CA GLU A 81 10.32 15.24 -5.52
C GLU A 81 10.11 15.04 -4.01
N THR A 82 8.93 15.41 -3.51
CA THR A 82 8.53 15.14 -2.12
C THR A 82 8.54 13.64 -1.85
N GLY A 83 9.13 13.20 -0.73
CA GLY A 83 9.17 11.78 -0.36
C GLY A 83 10.03 10.90 -1.25
N SER A 84 10.87 11.48 -2.11
CA SER A 84 11.77 10.76 -3.02
C SER A 84 12.95 10.09 -2.32
N GLY A 85 13.32 10.55 -1.12
CA GLY A 85 14.43 9.95 -0.33
C GLY A 85 15.68 10.82 -0.19
N ARG A 86 15.62 12.12 -0.55
CA ARG A 86 16.75 13.06 -0.47
C ARG A 86 17.43 13.10 0.92
N SER A 87 16.65 13.28 1.99
CA SER A 87 17.17 13.26 3.36
C SER A 87 17.77 11.90 3.73
N THR A 88 17.17 10.80 3.24
CA THR A 88 17.67 9.44 3.43
C THR A 88 19.02 9.24 2.74
N ALA A 89 19.21 9.80 1.55
CA ALA A 89 20.50 9.78 0.85
C ALA A 89 21.58 10.56 1.61
N LEU A 90 21.28 11.74 2.15
CA LEU A 90 22.25 12.49 2.96
C LEU A 90 22.64 11.74 4.23
N ARG A 91 21.68 11.08 4.90
CA ARG A 91 21.97 10.22 6.05
C ARG A 91 22.88 9.05 5.67
N LYS A 92 22.67 8.43 4.50
CA LYS A 92 23.57 7.38 3.97
C LYS A 92 24.98 7.92 3.71
N LEU A 93 25.11 9.10 3.10
CA LEU A 93 26.41 9.75 2.92
C LEU A 93 27.10 10.03 4.26
N THR A 94 26.37 10.46 5.29
CA THR A 94 26.92 10.61 6.65
C THR A 94 27.53 9.29 7.13
N GLN A 95 26.82 8.17 6.98
CA GLN A 95 27.29 6.85 7.41
C GLN A 95 28.52 6.38 6.64
N LEU A 96 28.49 6.47 5.31
CA LEU A 96 29.60 6.06 4.44
C LEU A 96 30.87 6.85 4.77
N THR A 97 30.73 8.17 4.93
CA THR A 97 31.84 9.06 5.28
C THR A 97 32.35 8.78 6.71
N LEU A 98 31.46 8.58 7.68
CA LEU A 98 31.81 8.22 9.05
C LEU A 98 32.60 6.91 9.10
N ARG A 99 32.18 5.88 8.36
CA ARG A 99 32.89 4.59 8.30
C ARG A 99 34.31 4.76 7.76
N GLN A 100 34.46 5.51 6.67
CA GLN A 100 35.76 5.77 6.06
C GLN A 100 36.68 6.54 7.03
N ALA A 101 36.15 7.59 7.68
CA ALA A 101 36.86 8.38 8.68
C ALA A 101 37.27 7.57 9.91
N SER A 102 36.37 6.72 10.44
CA SER A 102 36.67 5.84 11.57
C SER A 102 37.78 4.85 11.24
N ARG A 103 37.76 4.26 10.03
CA ARG A 103 38.85 3.39 9.55
C ARG A 103 40.17 4.15 9.44
N ALA A 104 40.16 5.34 8.85
CA ALA A 104 41.36 6.17 8.67
C ALA A 104 41.97 6.65 10.00
N THR A 105 41.17 6.76 11.06
CA THR A 105 41.58 7.20 12.39
C THR A 105 41.79 6.06 13.39
N GLY A 106 41.58 4.80 12.98
CA GLY A 106 41.70 3.62 13.85
C GLY A 106 40.64 3.56 14.95
N ARG A 107 39.50 4.26 14.77
CA ARG A 107 38.35 4.22 15.67
C ARG A 107 37.47 3.00 15.35
N PRO A 108 36.65 2.54 16.32
CA PRO A 108 35.65 1.51 16.05
C PRO A 108 34.75 1.93 14.89
N VAL A 109 34.63 1.06 13.89
CA VAL A 109 33.71 1.25 12.77
C VAL A 109 32.31 0.88 13.28
N PRO A 110 31.29 1.74 13.10
CA PRO A 110 29.90 1.40 13.43
C PRO A 110 29.49 0.06 12.79
N ALA A 111 28.69 -0.74 13.50
CA ALA A 111 28.34 -2.11 13.11
C ALA A 111 27.88 -2.20 11.64
N ALA A 112 28.29 -3.29 10.99
CA ALA A 112 28.17 -3.47 9.56
C ALA A 112 26.70 -3.56 9.12
N GLU A 113 26.35 -2.72 8.16
CA GLU A 113 25.21 -2.95 7.28
C GLU A 113 25.45 -4.22 6.46
N ARG A 114 24.37 -4.80 5.91
CA ARG A 114 24.46 -5.91 4.95
C ARG A 114 25.20 -5.52 3.64
N GLU A 115 25.46 -4.22 3.44
CA GLU A 115 25.94 -3.62 2.20
C GLU A 115 27.46 -3.33 2.21
N ARG A 116 28.13 -3.63 1.08
CA ARG A 116 29.59 -3.44 0.88
C ARG A 116 29.96 -2.11 0.19
N ALA A 117 29.01 -1.19 0.00
CA ALA A 117 29.27 0.06 -0.69
C ALA A 117 30.31 0.90 0.09
N GLU A 118 31.34 1.38 -0.63
CA GLU A 118 32.40 2.22 -0.08
C GLU A 118 32.59 3.43 -0.99
N LEU A 119 32.85 4.60 -0.40
CA LEU A 119 33.22 5.80 -1.15
C LEU A 119 34.66 5.66 -1.66
N SER A 120 34.91 6.09 -2.90
CA SER A 120 36.25 6.12 -3.47
C SER A 120 37.17 7.05 -2.66
N PRO A 121 38.28 6.54 -2.09
CA PRO A 121 39.26 7.38 -1.39
C PRO A 121 40.00 8.37 -2.30
N GLU A 122 39.96 8.14 -3.62
CA GLU A 122 40.54 9.04 -4.62
C GLU A 122 39.68 10.30 -4.79
N SER A 123 38.38 10.19 -4.54
CA SER A 123 37.37 11.20 -4.88
C SER A 123 36.86 11.92 -3.64
N LEU A 124 36.81 11.23 -2.50
CA LEU A 124 36.64 11.82 -1.17
C LEU A 124 37.73 11.30 -0.23
N ASP A 125 38.53 12.24 0.30
CA ASP A 125 39.65 11.93 1.21
C ASP A 125 39.16 11.08 2.40
N ALA A 126 39.86 9.98 2.68
CA ALA A 126 39.47 9.02 3.71
C ALA A 126 39.40 9.59 5.14
N ARG A 127 40.00 10.77 5.38
CA ARG A 127 39.93 11.49 6.66
C ARG A 127 38.81 12.54 6.70
N THR A 128 37.99 12.66 5.66
CA THR A 128 36.89 13.62 5.61
C THR A 128 35.87 13.33 6.72
N LEU A 129 35.48 14.36 7.47
CA LEU A 129 34.50 14.26 8.54
C LEU A 129 33.13 14.74 8.04
N PRO A 130 32.05 13.95 8.18
CA PRO A 130 30.72 14.39 7.80
C PRO A 130 30.12 15.30 8.87
N ILE A 131 29.40 16.35 8.46
CA ILE A 131 28.60 17.22 9.32
C ILE A 131 27.20 17.33 8.69
N PHE A 132 26.19 16.79 9.36
CA PHE A 132 24.80 16.81 8.90
C PHE A 132 24.03 17.97 9.57
N LEU A 133 23.43 18.85 8.78
CA LEU A 133 22.68 20.02 9.24
C LEU A 133 21.33 20.12 8.52
N ARG A 134 20.31 20.64 9.20
CA ARG A 134 18.99 20.94 8.61
C ARG A 134 18.94 22.42 8.26
N LEU A 135 18.56 22.76 7.03
CA LEU A 135 18.51 24.16 6.58
C LEU A 135 17.26 24.92 7.07
N ARG A 136 16.21 24.24 7.54
CA ARG A 136 14.98 24.88 8.05
C ARG A 136 15.20 25.86 9.21
N THR A 137 16.32 25.74 9.92
CA THR A 137 16.70 26.60 11.06
C THR A 137 17.45 27.87 10.62
N PHE A 138 17.71 28.02 9.32
CA PHE A 138 18.38 29.20 8.77
C PHE A 138 17.53 30.46 8.97
N THR A 139 18.15 31.52 9.51
CA THR A 139 17.49 32.80 9.76
C THR A 139 18.23 33.95 9.06
N SER A 140 17.59 35.11 8.96
CA SER A 140 18.21 36.31 8.38
C SER A 140 19.50 36.71 9.12
N ASP A 141 19.58 36.45 10.42
CA ASP A 141 20.80 36.70 11.20
C ASP A 141 21.98 35.84 10.72
N ASP A 142 21.72 34.61 10.25
CA ASP A 142 22.76 33.71 9.74
C ASP A 142 23.38 34.19 8.45
N ALA A 143 22.61 34.89 7.62
CA ALA A 143 23.11 35.44 6.38
C ALA A 143 24.28 36.41 6.58
N SER A 144 24.38 37.00 7.78
CA SER A 144 25.46 37.89 8.21
C SER A 144 26.64 37.19 8.91
N ARG A 145 26.48 35.92 9.30
CA ARG A 145 27.51 35.12 9.99
C ARG A 145 28.50 34.53 8.99
N THR A 146 29.59 33.98 9.52
CA THR A 146 30.44 33.05 8.75
C THR A 146 29.84 31.64 8.73
N LEU A 147 30.21 30.83 7.74
CA LEU A 147 29.78 29.42 7.70
C LEU A 147 30.19 28.63 8.95
N GLU A 148 31.37 28.90 9.51
CA GLU A 148 31.84 28.30 10.77
C GLU A 148 30.91 28.64 11.95
N GLU A 149 30.47 29.89 12.06
CA GLU A 149 29.58 30.35 13.14
C GLU A 149 28.15 29.79 12.99
N PHE A 150 27.66 29.68 11.75
CA PHE A 150 26.40 29.00 11.47
C PHE A 150 26.46 27.53 11.90
N VAL A 151 27.50 26.80 11.48
CA VAL A 151 27.67 25.38 11.87
C VAL A 151 27.86 25.23 13.38
N ALA A 152 28.61 26.12 14.03
CA ALA A 152 28.77 26.09 15.47
C ALA A 152 27.45 26.25 16.22
N ARG A 153 26.56 27.13 15.74
CA ARG A 153 25.22 27.30 16.32
C ARG A 153 24.40 26.03 16.16
N GLU A 154 24.34 25.47 14.96
CA GLU A 154 23.54 24.28 14.68
C GLU A 154 24.04 23.06 15.47
N LEU A 155 25.35 22.84 15.53
CA LEU A 155 25.92 21.74 16.31
C LEU A 155 25.68 21.93 17.82
N ALA A 156 25.78 23.15 18.32
CA ALA A 156 25.47 23.44 19.71
C ALA A 156 24.00 23.15 20.04
N ASP A 157 23.08 23.42 19.11
CA ASP A 157 21.66 23.11 19.27
C ASP A 157 21.39 21.60 19.27
N VAL A 158 21.92 20.88 18.27
CA VAL A 158 21.74 19.42 18.12
C VAL A 158 22.39 18.62 19.26
N SER A 159 23.43 19.17 19.91
CA SER A 159 24.13 18.51 21.02
C SER A 159 23.64 18.94 22.41
N LYS A 160 22.58 19.77 22.50
CA LYS A 160 21.98 20.17 23.79
C LYS A 160 21.63 18.94 24.62
N GLY A 161 22.07 18.93 25.87
CA GLY A 161 21.84 17.81 26.80
C GLY A 161 22.73 16.59 26.58
N SER A 162 23.60 16.57 25.56
CA SER A 162 24.50 15.44 25.32
C SER A 162 25.77 15.49 26.19
N ALA A 163 26.40 14.33 26.39
CA ALA A 163 27.65 14.21 27.16
C ALA A 163 28.85 14.95 26.51
N LEU A 164 28.75 15.30 25.22
CA LEU A 164 29.71 16.13 24.51
C LEU A 164 28.98 17.35 23.91
N PRO A 165 28.96 18.48 24.61
CA PRO A 165 28.48 19.73 24.03
C PRO A 165 29.36 20.09 22.83
N LEU A 166 28.77 20.13 21.63
CA LEU A 166 29.45 20.50 20.39
C LEU A 166 29.50 22.03 20.28
N ASP A 167 30.25 22.64 21.19
CA ASP A 167 30.41 24.08 21.27
C ASP A 167 31.33 24.64 20.17
N VAL A 168 31.58 25.95 20.23
CA VAL A 168 32.48 26.64 19.30
C VAL A 168 33.92 26.09 19.34
N THR A 169 34.34 25.47 20.46
CA THR A 169 35.68 24.88 20.60
C THR A 169 35.80 23.62 19.78
N VAL A 170 34.77 22.75 19.83
CA VAL A 170 34.71 21.54 18.99
C VAL A 170 34.63 21.94 17.53
N THR A 171 33.75 22.89 17.18
CA THR A 171 33.60 23.35 15.79
C THR A 171 34.90 23.92 15.22
N ARG A 172 35.65 24.73 15.99
CA ARG A 172 36.98 25.20 15.60
C ARG A 172 37.99 24.08 15.39
N ALA A 173 37.91 23.00 16.18
CA ALA A 173 38.78 21.85 15.99
C ALA A 173 38.45 21.11 14.68
N LEU A 174 37.16 20.99 14.33
CA LEU A 174 36.71 20.45 13.04
C LEU A 174 37.18 21.35 11.88
N TRP A 175 37.04 22.67 11.98
CA TRP A 175 37.52 23.59 10.94
C TRP A 175 39.04 23.51 10.73
N ARG A 176 39.83 23.35 11.81
CA ARG A 176 41.28 23.15 11.74
C ARG A 176 41.69 21.82 11.11
N HIS A 177 40.84 20.79 11.22
CA HIS A 177 41.06 19.52 10.52
C HIS A 177 40.98 19.70 8.99
N GLY A 178 40.16 20.65 8.53
CA GLY A 178 40.14 21.12 7.14
C GLY A 178 39.47 20.18 6.14
N LYS A 179 39.33 18.88 6.44
CA LYS A 179 38.64 17.90 5.60
C LYS A 179 37.23 17.65 6.11
N LEU A 180 36.25 18.45 5.68
CA LEU A 180 34.85 18.27 6.08
C LEU A 180 33.93 18.10 4.87
N LEU A 181 32.90 17.29 5.05
CA LEU A 181 31.76 17.16 4.15
C LEU A 181 30.53 17.72 4.85
N LEU A 182 30.01 18.84 4.36
CA LEU A 182 28.78 19.46 4.86
C LEU A 182 27.57 18.85 4.13
N LEU A 183 26.67 18.22 4.87
CA LEU A 183 25.45 17.58 4.38
C LEU A 183 24.27 18.47 4.82
N LEU A 184 23.80 19.32 3.92
CA LEU A 184 22.84 20.39 4.18
C LEU A 184 21.46 20.00 3.65
N ASP A 185 20.59 19.55 4.55
CA ASP A 185 19.31 18.95 4.19
C ASP A 185 18.15 19.94 4.25
N GLY A 186 17.34 19.97 3.20
CA GLY A 186 16.03 20.63 3.17
C GLY A 186 16.09 22.12 2.87
N LEU A 187 16.73 22.55 1.79
CA LEU A 187 16.67 23.95 1.33
C LEU A 187 15.21 24.38 1.07
N ASP A 188 14.38 23.45 0.59
CA ASP A 188 12.94 23.64 0.41
C ASP A 188 12.16 23.79 1.72
N GLU A 189 12.73 23.38 2.86
CA GLU A 189 12.10 23.54 4.18
C GLU A 189 12.21 24.98 4.72
N ILE A 190 13.01 25.85 4.10
CA ILE A 190 12.98 27.30 4.38
C ILE A 190 11.73 27.86 3.73
N VAL A 191 10.68 28.10 4.52
CA VAL A 191 9.34 28.43 4.01
C VAL A 191 9.34 29.77 3.26
N ASP A 192 10.08 30.78 3.75
CA ASP A 192 10.22 32.08 3.10
C ASP A 192 11.14 32.00 1.84
N PRO A 193 10.61 32.26 0.62
CA PRO A 193 11.39 32.23 -0.60
C PRO A 193 12.57 33.23 -0.63
N ALA A 194 12.40 34.42 -0.04
CA ALA A 194 13.45 35.43 -0.02
C ALA A 194 14.61 35.00 0.89
N LEU A 195 14.28 34.45 2.06
CA LEU A 195 15.26 33.86 2.97
C LEU A 195 15.93 32.62 2.37
N ARG A 196 15.20 31.81 1.60
CA ARG A 196 15.76 30.66 0.86
C ARG A 196 16.78 31.10 -0.19
N ALA A 197 16.47 32.16 -0.95
CA ALA A 197 17.40 32.76 -1.90
C ALA A 197 18.61 33.40 -1.20
N GLU A 198 18.41 33.99 -0.03
CA GLU A 198 19.50 34.49 0.83
C GLU A 198 20.41 33.37 1.32
N CYS A 199 19.84 32.22 1.72
CA CYS A 199 20.61 31.02 2.09
C CYS A 199 21.50 30.55 0.92
N CYS A 200 20.98 30.53 -0.31
CA CYS A 200 21.78 30.19 -1.50
C CYS A 200 22.96 31.15 -1.71
N ARG A 201 22.71 32.46 -1.57
CA ARG A 201 23.75 33.50 -1.66
C ARG A 201 24.79 33.37 -0.55
N PHE A 202 24.36 33.09 0.68
CA PHE A 202 25.22 32.82 1.82
C PHE A 202 26.14 31.62 1.56
N LEU A 203 25.58 30.47 1.19
CA LEU A 203 26.35 29.26 0.90
C LEU A 203 27.35 29.49 -0.24
N GLY A 204 26.90 30.13 -1.33
CA GLY A 204 27.76 30.41 -2.47
C GLY A 204 28.93 31.33 -2.13
N ARG A 205 28.68 32.37 -1.32
CA ARG A 205 29.73 33.29 -0.85
C ARG A 205 30.72 32.58 0.08
N GLU A 206 30.24 31.89 1.10
CA GLU A 206 31.10 31.33 2.15
C GLU A 206 31.94 30.15 1.64
N LEU A 207 31.36 29.26 0.83
CA LEU A 207 32.07 28.12 0.25
C LEU A 207 33.14 28.53 -0.77
N ALA A 208 33.03 29.73 -1.35
CA ALA A 208 34.04 30.29 -2.25
C ALA A 208 35.23 30.92 -1.50
N THR A 209 35.19 31.06 -0.18
CA THR A 209 36.29 31.65 0.59
C THR A 209 37.49 30.71 0.71
N ASP A 210 38.71 31.27 0.81
CA ASP A 210 39.96 30.50 0.95
C ASP A 210 39.92 29.52 2.14
N ARG A 211 39.21 29.88 3.22
CA ARG A 211 39.04 29.05 4.42
C ARG A 211 38.19 27.80 4.18
N CYS A 212 37.35 27.80 3.16
CA CYS A 212 36.44 26.69 2.84
C CYS A 212 36.91 25.88 1.61
N THR A 213 38.10 26.17 1.07
CA THR A 213 38.63 25.53 -0.14
C THR A 213 38.93 24.04 0.03
N SER A 214 38.99 23.51 1.24
CA SER A 214 39.17 22.07 1.47
C SER A 214 37.86 21.35 1.83
N LEU A 215 36.73 22.06 1.82
CA LEU A 215 35.42 21.54 2.18
C LEU A 215 34.64 21.06 0.95
N SER A 216 33.85 20.00 1.14
CA SER A 216 32.83 19.56 0.20
C SER A 216 31.46 19.82 0.78
N ALA A 217 30.45 20.04 -0.07
CA ALA A 217 29.09 20.35 0.40
C ALA A 217 28.05 19.67 -0.48
N VAL A 218 27.05 19.05 0.13
CA VAL A 218 25.92 18.44 -0.57
C VAL A 218 24.64 19.07 -0.01
N VAL A 219 23.85 19.69 -0.88
CA VAL A 219 22.59 20.36 -0.53
C VAL A 219 21.42 19.56 -1.11
N THR A 220 20.30 19.44 -0.40
CA THR A 220 19.05 18.87 -0.97
C THR A 220 17.98 19.95 -1.18
N CYS A 221 17.24 19.86 -2.28
CA CYS A 221 16.10 20.74 -2.57
C CYS A 221 15.03 20.05 -3.44
N ARG A 222 13.77 20.52 -3.41
CA ARG A 222 12.73 20.07 -4.37
C ARG A 222 12.90 20.80 -5.69
N PHE A 223 12.59 20.13 -6.79
CA PHE A 223 12.64 20.73 -8.13
C PHE A 223 11.88 22.07 -8.18
N LYS A 224 10.58 22.03 -7.91
CA LYS A 224 9.72 23.23 -7.97
C LYS A 224 10.17 24.34 -7.02
N ALA A 225 10.65 23.99 -5.83
CA ALA A 225 11.10 24.97 -4.84
C ALA A 225 12.40 25.66 -5.27
N TYR A 226 13.23 24.97 -6.05
CA TYR A 226 14.49 25.48 -6.57
C TYR A 226 14.30 26.29 -7.86
N GLU A 227 13.45 25.83 -8.78
CA GLU A 227 13.13 26.54 -10.04
C GLU A 227 12.47 27.91 -9.81
N GLN A 228 11.86 28.11 -8.65
CA GLN A 228 11.22 29.37 -8.26
C GLN A 228 12.18 30.35 -7.56
N LEU A 229 13.47 30.03 -7.44
CA LEU A 229 14.44 30.89 -6.77
C LEU A 229 14.95 31.98 -7.70
N ASP A 230 14.98 33.21 -7.19
CA ASP A 230 15.66 34.33 -7.85
C ASP A 230 17.19 34.26 -7.73
N ALA A 231 17.72 33.40 -6.86
CA ALA A 231 19.15 33.17 -6.68
C ALA A 231 19.44 31.66 -6.53
N GLU A 232 20.00 31.08 -7.59
CA GLU A 232 20.46 29.70 -7.61
C GLU A 232 21.81 29.54 -6.86
N LEU A 233 22.13 28.29 -6.53
CA LEU A 233 23.47 27.94 -6.04
C LEU A 233 24.49 28.16 -7.17
N PRO A 234 25.74 28.56 -6.84
CA PRO A 234 26.73 28.87 -7.86
C PRO A 234 27.13 27.64 -8.68
N ALA A 235 27.71 27.86 -9.86
CA ALA A 235 28.17 26.82 -10.79
C ALA A 235 29.21 25.82 -10.22
N SER A 236 29.74 26.09 -9.02
CA SER A 236 30.55 25.14 -8.27
C SER A 236 29.75 23.93 -7.74
N PHE A 237 28.42 24.00 -7.76
CA PHE A 237 27.51 22.89 -7.46
C PHE A 237 27.17 22.10 -8.73
N VAL A 238 27.34 20.79 -8.67
CA VAL A 238 26.83 19.87 -9.70
C VAL A 238 25.40 19.50 -9.35
N HIS A 239 24.48 19.68 -10.30
CA HIS A 239 23.09 19.32 -10.11
C HIS A 239 22.88 17.84 -10.45
N VAL A 240 22.35 17.12 -9.48
CA VAL A 240 22.01 15.70 -9.59
C VAL A 240 20.53 15.54 -9.26
N ALA A 241 19.83 14.75 -10.05
CA ALA A 241 18.43 14.44 -9.86
C ALA A 241 18.26 13.01 -9.32
N LEU A 242 17.44 12.86 -8.28
CA LEU A 242 17.03 11.54 -7.80
C LEU A 242 15.94 10.97 -8.70
N ARG A 243 16.10 9.72 -9.15
CA ARG A 243 15.06 9.00 -9.89
C ARG A 243 13.94 8.52 -8.94
N PRO A 244 12.69 8.47 -9.42
CA PRO A 244 11.67 7.64 -8.77
C PRO A 244 12.11 6.18 -8.72
N LEU A 245 11.70 5.44 -7.69
CA LEU A 245 11.96 4.02 -7.61
C LEU A 245 11.35 3.28 -8.82
N SER A 246 12.11 2.37 -9.41
CA SER A 246 11.57 1.38 -10.33
C SER A 246 10.70 0.35 -9.61
N SER A 247 10.01 -0.47 -10.40
CA SER A 247 9.20 -1.58 -9.87
C SER A 247 10.03 -2.60 -9.09
N ASP A 248 11.32 -2.76 -9.42
CA ASP A 248 12.21 -3.71 -8.76
C ASP A 248 12.79 -3.13 -7.47
N GLU A 249 13.24 -1.87 -7.49
CA GLU A 249 13.67 -1.15 -6.28
C GLU A 249 12.51 -0.99 -5.28
N ALA A 250 11.29 -0.72 -5.77
CA ALA A 250 10.09 -0.67 -4.94
C ALA A 250 9.79 -2.04 -4.30
N ARG A 251 9.93 -3.14 -5.04
CA ARG A 251 9.77 -4.49 -4.51
C ARG A 251 10.81 -4.79 -3.44
N GLU A 252 12.05 -4.40 -3.70
CA GLU A 252 13.15 -4.59 -2.75
C GLU A 252 12.90 -3.81 -1.46
N LEU A 253 12.56 -2.52 -1.56
CA LEU A 253 12.24 -1.69 -0.39
C LEU A 253 11.13 -2.29 0.44
N VAL A 254 10.03 -2.71 -0.19
CA VAL A 254 8.89 -3.34 0.49
C VAL A 254 9.33 -4.64 1.17
N THR A 255 10.12 -5.47 0.49
CA THR A 255 10.59 -6.75 1.03
C THR A 255 11.51 -6.54 2.23
N GLN A 256 12.52 -5.69 2.10
CA GLN A 256 13.45 -5.36 3.17
C GLN A 256 12.71 -4.76 4.37
N TRP A 257 11.73 -3.88 4.10
CA TRP A 257 10.94 -3.27 5.17
C TRP A 257 10.15 -4.29 5.97
N PHE A 258 9.44 -5.22 5.31
CA PHE A 258 8.68 -6.22 6.05
C PHE A 258 9.57 -7.20 6.79
N VAL A 259 10.74 -7.53 6.25
CA VAL A 259 11.73 -8.39 6.93
C VAL A 259 12.25 -7.69 8.19
N ALA A 260 12.71 -6.45 8.08
CA ALA A 260 13.23 -5.69 9.22
C ALA A 260 12.14 -5.43 10.28
N ALA A 261 10.93 -5.08 9.83
CA ALA A 261 9.76 -4.93 10.70
C ALA A 261 9.36 -6.25 11.38
N GLY A 262 9.58 -7.38 10.70
CA GLY A 262 9.35 -8.70 11.25
C GLY A 262 10.34 -9.07 12.34
N GLU A 263 11.64 -8.87 12.07
CA GLU A 263 12.73 -9.07 13.03
C GLU A 263 12.50 -8.22 14.31
N ALA A 264 12.14 -6.94 14.14
CA ALA A 264 11.86 -6.03 15.25
C ALA A 264 10.66 -6.45 16.13
N ARG A 265 9.75 -7.28 15.60
CA ARG A 265 8.51 -7.73 16.26
C ARG A 265 8.48 -9.24 16.54
N ALA A 266 9.61 -9.93 16.41
CA ALA A 266 9.76 -11.40 16.56
C ALA A 266 8.97 -12.25 15.55
N LEU A 267 8.43 -11.62 14.51
CA LEU A 267 7.63 -12.25 13.46
C LEU A 267 8.54 -13.14 12.56
N PRO A 268 8.27 -14.44 12.30
CA PRO A 268 9.01 -15.25 11.34
C PRO A 268 8.92 -14.66 9.92
N SER A 269 10.08 -14.76 9.26
CA SER A 269 10.33 -14.18 7.94
C SER A 269 9.32 -14.61 6.88
N SER A 270 8.71 -15.79 7.02
CA SER A 270 7.71 -16.29 6.07
C SER A 270 6.47 -15.38 5.97
N GLN A 271 5.91 -14.91 7.09
CA GLN A 271 4.72 -14.04 6.98
C GLN A 271 5.09 -12.57 6.72
N ALA A 272 6.28 -12.13 7.11
CA ALA A 272 6.83 -10.86 6.62
C ALA A 272 6.89 -10.83 5.08
N LEU A 273 7.40 -11.89 4.46
CA LEU A 273 7.44 -12.03 3.01
C LEU A 273 6.04 -12.11 2.38
N VAL A 274 5.09 -12.78 3.02
CA VAL A 274 3.68 -12.78 2.54
C VAL A 274 3.08 -11.37 2.54
N CYS A 275 3.33 -10.58 3.58
CA CYS A 275 2.87 -9.19 3.63
C CYS A 275 3.56 -8.32 2.56
N ALA A 276 4.86 -8.53 2.32
CA ALA A 276 5.57 -7.89 1.23
C ALA A 276 4.98 -8.24 -0.14
N GLU A 277 4.75 -9.52 -0.42
CA GLU A 277 4.16 -9.98 -1.69
C GLU A 277 2.74 -9.44 -1.91
N LYS A 278 1.93 -9.37 -0.85
CA LYS A 278 0.59 -8.75 -0.90
C LYS A 278 0.68 -7.30 -1.36
N LEU A 279 1.55 -6.51 -0.74
CA LEU A 279 1.72 -5.10 -1.12
C LEU A 279 2.28 -4.97 -2.54
N VAL A 280 3.32 -5.74 -2.88
CA VAL A 280 3.93 -5.74 -4.22
C VAL A 280 2.92 -6.09 -5.31
N ASN A 281 2.00 -7.02 -5.05
CA ASN A 281 0.92 -7.34 -5.98
C ASN A 281 -0.16 -6.24 -6.02
N GLY A 282 -0.48 -5.62 -4.87
CA GLY A 282 -1.37 -4.46 -4.81
C GLY A 282 -0.87 -3.27 -5.62
N LEU A 283 0.45 -3.02 -5.63
CA LEU A 283 1.10 -1.97 -6.43
C LEU A 283 0.93 -2.18 -7.95
N LYS A 284 0.71 -3.41 -8.41
CA LYS A 284 0.44 -3.70 -9.84
C LYS A 284 -0.98 -3.34 -10.27
N GLY A 285 -1.89 -3.11 -9.32
CA GLY A 285 -3.33 -2.94 -9.52
C GLY A 285 -3.73 -1.56 -10.09
N PRO A 286 -4.52 -0.74 -9.37
CA PRO A 286 -5.02 0.54 -9.86
C PRO A 286 -3.91 1.51 -10.30
N ARG A 287 -4.25 2.45 -11.20
CA ARG A 287 -3.31 3.50 -11.66
C ARG A 287 -2.71 4.29 -10.50
N PHE A 288 -3.52 4.60 -9.49
CA PHE A 288 -3.07 5.24 -8.26
C PHE A 288 -1.98 4.42 -7.55
N ALA A 289 -2.19 3.12 -7.34
CA ALA A 289 -1.20 2.25 -6.68
C ALA A 289 0.14 2.22 -7.43
N ARG A 290 0.12 2.23 -8.77
CA ARG A 290 1.33 2.38 -9.59
C ARG A 290 1.99 3.76 -9.45
N SER A 291 1.22 4.82 -9.26
CA SER A 291 1.78 6.16 -9.03
C SER A 291 2.52 6.26 -7.69
N LEU A 292 2.14 5.42 -6.71
CA LEU A 292 2.75 5.40 -5.39
C LEU A 292 4.10 4.67 -5.35
N SER A 293 4.35 3.73 -6.27
CA SER A 293 5.55 2.91 -6.22
C SER A 293 6.84 3.67 -6.48
N GLY A 294 6.77 4.89 -7.04
CA GLY A 294 7.95 5.72 -7.28
C GLY A 294 8.47 6.48 -6.04
N SER A 295 7.69 6.59 -4.96
CA SER A 295 8.06 7.32 -3.75
C SER A 295 8.36 6.36 -2.60
N PRO A 296 9.61 6.31 -2.09
CA PRO A 296 9.93 5.55 -0.89
C PRO A 296 9.04 5.89 0.30
N GLN A 297 8.78 7.19 0.53
CA GLN A 297 7.95 7.63 1.65
C GLN A 297 6.53 7.04 1.58
N THR A 298 5.90 7.09 0.40
CA THR A 298 4.55 6.57 0.23
C THR A 298 4.52 5.04 0.29
N LEU A 299 5.53 4.37 -0.26
CA LEU A 299 5.67 2.93 -0.11
C LEU A 299 5.79 2.52 1.34
N THR A 300 6.60 3.21 2.14
CA THR A 300 6.71 2.87 3.55
C THR A 300 5.41 3.11 4.32
N ALA A 301 4.69 4.19 4.04
CA ALA A 301 3.38 4.41 4.61
C ALA A 301 2.40 3.27 4.24
N LEU A 302 2.45 2.77 3.00
CA LEU A 302 1.68 1.59 2.60
C LEU A 302 2.11 0.32 3.32
N CYS A 303 3.42 0.07 3.46
CA CYS A 303 3.93 -1.06 4.23
C CYS A 303 3.36 -1.06 5.64
N MET A 304 3.36 0.11 6.30
CA MET A 304 2.78 0.31 7.60
C MET A 304 1.27 0.05 7.65
N LEU A 305 0.51 0.57 6.69
CA LEU A 305 -0.92 0.33 6.60
C LEU A 305 -1.23 -1.17 6.46
N VAL A 306 -0.56 -1.84 5.53
CA VAL A 306 -0.69 -3.29 5.30
C VAL A 306 -0.30 -4.08 6.55
N GLN A 307 0.79 -3.71 7.22
CA GLN A 307 1.23 -4.34 8.47
C GLN A 307 0.17 -4.20 9.58
N ARG A 308 -0.47 -3.03 9.68
CA ARG A 308 -1.55 -2.76 10.64
C ARG A 308 -2.90 -3.32 10.20
N GLY A 309 -3.01 -3.89 9.00
CA GLY A 309 -4.23 -4.51 8.50
C GLY A 309 -5.16 -3.71 7.66
N TYR A 310 -4.77 -2.49 7.30
CA TYR A 310 -5.57 -1.67 6.44
C TYR A 310 -5.60 -2.29 5.04
N ALA A 311 -6.80 -2.27 4.43
CA ALA A 311 -6.98 -2.58 3.02
C ALA A 311 -6.07 -1.71 2.13
N MET A 312 -5.74 -2.22 0.95
CA MET A 312 -4.96 -1.44 -0.01
C MET A 312 -5.86 -0.29 -0.49
N PRO A 313 -5.45 0.97 -0.32
CA PRO A 313 -6.31 2.08 -0.67
C PRO A 313 -6.61 2.12 -2.18
N ALA A 314 -7.88 2.29 -2.53
CA ALA A 314 -8.33 2.37 -3.92
C ALA A 314 -8.07 3.76 -4.55
N SER A 315 -7.91 4.80 -3.72
CA SER A 315 -7.64 6.18 -4.17
C SER A 315 -6.65 6.93 -3.24
N ARG A 316 -6.11 8.06 -3.72
CA ARG A 316 -5.28 8.98 -2.91
C ARG A 316 -5.97 9.43 -1.64
N ALA A 317 -7.27 9.75 -1.72
CA ALA A 317 -8.03 10.16 -0.55
C ALA A 317 -8.16 9.04 0.48
N GLU A 318 -8.41 7.80 0.05
CA GLU A 318 -8.47 6.65 0.96
C GLU A 318 -7.11 6.34 1.60
N PHE A 319 -6.01 6.56 0.87
CA PHE A 319 -4.66 6.42 1.39
C PHE A 319 -4.40 7.40 2.53
N TYR A 320 -4.64 8.70 2.32
CA TYR A 320 -4.47 9.70 3.38
C TYR A 320 -5.46 9.50 4.55
N ALA A 321 -6.69 9.06 4.26
CA ALA A 321 -7.66 8.70 5.29
C ALA A 321 -7.13 7.56 6.19
N SER A 322 -6.59 6.51 5.59
CA SER A 322 -6.02 5.36 6.28
C SER A 322 -4.78 5.76 7.09
N CYS A 323 -3.88 6.55 6.52
CA CYS A 323 -2.72 7.08 7.24
C CYS A 323 -3.13 7.91 8.47
N LEU A 324 -4.10 8.81 8.31
CA LEU A 324 -4.57 9.65 9.40
C LEU A 324 -5.23 8.85 10.52
N ARG A 325 -6.04 7.83 10.18
CA ARG A 325 -6.62 6.92 11.18
C ARG A 325 -5.53 6.15 11.91
N ALA A 326 -4.58 5.55 11.19
CA ALA A 326 -3.48 4.80 11.79
C ALA A 326 -2.62 5.66 12.74
N LEU A 327 -2.44 6.95 12.42
CA LEU A 327 -1.77 7.94 13.28
C LEU A 327 -2.56 8.23 14.55
N LEU A 328 -3.87 8.47 14.44
CA LEU A 328 -4.73 8.83 15.57
C LEU A 328 -5.08 7.64 16.49
N GLU A 329 -4.98 6.41 15.98
CA GLU A 329 -5.18 5.17 16.75
C GLU A 329 -4.01 4.85 17.71
N ARG A 330 -2.83 5.46 17.51
CA ARG A 330 -1.67 5.23 18.38
C ARG A 330 -1.88 5.82 19.77
N ALA A 331 -1.46 5.07 20.79
CA ALA A 331 -1.23 5.62 22.12
C ALA A 331 -0.03 6.59 22.08
N PRO A 332 -0.07 7.74 22.78
CA PRO A 332 0.99 8.74 22.71
C PRO A 332 2.35 8.15 23.09
N LYS A 333 3.39 8.43 22.28
CA LYS A 333 4.78 8.14 22.61
C LYS A 333 5.14 8.90 23.90
N ILE A 334 5.64 8.17 24.88
CA ILE A 334 6.27 8.76 26.07
C ILE A 334 7.54 9.47 25.57
N GLU A 335 7.64 10.78 25.80
CA GLU A 335 8.90 11.49 25.69
C GLU A 335 9.92 10.78 26.60
N ARG A 336 10.97 10.21 26.01
CA ARG A 336 12.00 9.45 26.74
C ARG A 336 12.72 10.28 27.82
N ASP A 337 12.54 11.60 27.83
CA ASP A 337 13.15 12.54 28.78
C ASP A 337 12.17 13.15 29.80
N ALA A 338 10.92 12.69 29.86
CA ALA A 338 9.99 13.17 30.87
C ALA A 338 10.37 12.60 32.27
N PRO A 339 10.52 13.44 33.32
CA PRO A 339 10.91 12.99 34.65
C PRO A 339 9.93 11.94 35.21
N GLU A 340 10.48 10.99 35.99
CA GLU A 340 9.90 9.73 36.52
C GLU A 340 8.57 9.81 37.31
N ALA A 341 7.82 10.91 37.23
CA ALA A 341 6.53 11.09 37.90
C ALA A 341 5.30 11.10 36.97
N ALA A 342 5.45 10.93 35.65
CA ALA A 342 4.31 10.86 34.74
C ALA A 342 3.70 9.45 34.71
N THR A 343 2.52 9.30 35.31
CA THR A 343 1.73 8.07 35.31
C THR A 343 1.51 7.59 33.85
N PRO A 344 1.81 6.32 33.51
CA PRO A 344 1.61 5.82 32.16
C PRO A 344 0.12 5.54 31.91
N THR A 345 -0.30 5.71 30.66
CA THR A 345 -1.66 5.49 30.09
C THR A 345 -2.69 6.61 30.27
N ARG A 346 -2.64 7.62 29.40
CA ARG A 346 -3.88 8.32 28.99
C ARG A 346 -4.42 7.64 27.74
N ALA A 347 -5.62 7.10 27.84
CA ALA A 347 -6.44 6.72 26.69
C ALA A 347 -6.52 7.89 25.70
N PRO A 348 -6.73 7.64 24.39
CA PRO A 348 -6.88 8.72 23.41
C PRO A 348 -7.92 9.74 23.90
N LEU A 349 -7.54 11.03 23.86
CA LEU A 349 -8.36 12.13 24.42
C LEU A 349 -9.65 12.34 23.64
N LEU A 350 -9.65 12.01 22.36
CA LEU A 350 -10.78 12.07 21.43
C LEU A 350 -10.90 10.73 20.71
N THR A 351 -12.10 10.42 20.23
CA THR A 351 -12.24 9.35 19.23
C THR A 351 -11.54 9.77 17.94
N VAL A 352 -11.15 8.80 17.10
CA VAL A 352 -10.51 9.08 15.81
C VAL A 352 -11.41 9.97 14.93
N ASP A 353 -12.72 9.72 14.93
CA ASP A 353 -13.66 10.51 14.13
C ASP A 353 -13.87 11.92 14.68
N ASP A 354 -13.88 12.11 16.00
CA ASP A 354 -13.92 13.44 16.63
C ASP A 354 -12.65 14.23 16.33
N ALA A 355 -11.48 13.59 16.40
CA ALA A 355 -10.22 14.21 16.05
C ALA A 355 -10.17 14.63 14.57
N ILE A 356 -10.62 13.78 13.64
CA ILE A 356 -10.72 14.14 12.22
C ILE A 356 -11.68 15.34 12.04
N THR A 357 -12.81 15.33 12.76
CA THR A 357 -13.81 16.42 12.69
C THR A 357 -13.24 17.74 13.23
N LEU A 358 -12.46 17.69 14.31
CA LEU A 358 -11.72 18.82 14.87
C LEU A 358 -10.69 19.39 13.88
N LEU A 359 -9.95 18.52 13.20
CA LEU A 359 -8.80 18.90 12.37
C LEU A 359 -9.19 19.47 11.00
N ARG A 360 -10.32 19.04 10.43
CA ARG A 360 -10.84 19.50 9.12
C ARG A 360 -10.87 21.04 8.99
N PRO A 361 -11.58 21.81 9.86
CA PRO A 361 -11.64 23.26 9.74
C PRO A 361 -10.29 23.95 9.98
N ILE A 362 -9.43 23.37 10.84
CA ILE A 362 -8.08 23.88 11.09
C ILE A 362 -7.23 23.75 9.82
N ALA A 363 -7.21 22.56 9.21
CA ALA A 363 -6.49 22.31 7.97
C ALA A 363 -7.01 23.16 6.81
N HIS A 364 -8.33 23.31 6.68
CA HIS A 364 -8.92 24.17 5.66
C HIS A 364 -8.49 25.63 5.84
N THR A 365 -8.60 26.17 7.06
CA THR A 365 -8.20 27.55 7.31
C THR A 365 -6.72 27.76 7.02
N LEU A 366 -5.87 26.87 7.55
CA LEU A 366 -4.44 26.91 7.30
C LEU A 366 -4.16 26.88 5.79
N HIS A 367 -4.80 25.98 5.03
CA HIS A 367 -4.58 25.87 3.58
C HIS A 367 -5.06 27.10 2.79
N ALA A 368 -6.10 27.79 3.27
CA ALA A 368 -6.69 28.97 2.66
C ALA A 368 -6.10 30.30 3.14
N SER A 369 -5.24 30.29 4.16
CA SER A 369 -4.64 31.49 4.72
C SER A 369 -3.76 32.22 3.71
N ASP A 370 -4.23 33.36 3.24
CA ASP A 370 -3.45 34.33 2.47
C ASP A 370 -3.10 35.56 3.32
N ALA A 371 -3.05 35.39 4.65
CA ALA A 371 -2.93 36.49 5.62
C ALA A 371 -1.76 37.41 5.24
N ASP A 372 -2.12 38.64 4.86
CA ASP A 372 -1.21 39.75 4.53
C ASP A 372 -0.14 39.47 3.45
N GLY A 373 -0.38 38.49 2.56
CA GLY A 373 0.55 38.14 1.50
C GLY A 373 1.77 37.34 1.97
N ASP A 374 1.75 36.80 3.20
CA ASP A 374 2.77 35.89 3.72
C ASP A 374 2.44 34.43 3.31
N PRO A 375 3.16 33.84 2.34
CA PRO A 375 2.89 32.48 1.90
C PRO A 375 3.19 31.42 2.97
N THR A 376 3.95 31.75 4.02
CA THR A 376 4.30 30.79 5.08
C THR A 376 3.11 30.44 5.95
N ARG A 377 2.13 31.36 6.08
CA ARG A 377 0.87 31.17 6.82
C ARG A 377 -0.01 30.05 6.25
N ARG A 378 0.28 29.57 5.04
CA ARG A 378 -0.40 28.42 4.42
C ARG A 378 0.03 27.07 4.99
N GLU A 379 1.17 27.03 5.70
CA GLU A 379 1.78 25.78 6.20
C GLU A 379 1.89 25.74 7.73
N GLN A 380 1.86 26.90 8.40
CA GLN A 380 2.04 26.97 9.85
C GLN A 380 1.15 28.03 10.53
N LEU A 381 0.80 27.76 11.79
CA LEU A 381 0.15 28.69 12.71
C LEU A 381 1.00 28.87 13.96
N GLU A 382 0.91 30.04 14.59
CA GLU A 382 1.46 30.24 15.92
C GLU A 382 0.78 29.30 16.91
N ARG A 383 1.55 28.80 17.89
CA ARG A 383 1.07 27.87 18.92
C ARG A 383 -0.24 28.33 19.56
N ASP A 384 -0.32 29.59 19.97
CA ASP A 384 -1.48 30.11 20.71
C ASP A 384 -2.74 30.18 19.82
N GLU A 385 -2.57 30.53 18.54
CA GLU A 385 -3.66 30.52 17.55
C GLU A 385 -4.16 29.08 17.32
N LEU A 386 -3.25 28.13 17.18
CA LEU A 386 -3.60 26.73 16.99
C LEU A 386 -4.34 26.14 18.21
N VAL A 387 -3.87 26.44 19.43
CA VAL A 387 -4.54 26.03 20.67
C VAL A 387 -5.93 26.66 20.81
N MET A 388 -6.10 27.93 20.40
CA MET A 388 -7.40 28.60 20.37
C MET A 388 -8.38 27.88 19.45
N ARG A 389 -7.95 27.56 18.23
CA ARG A 389 -8.78 26.83 17.23
C ARG A 389 -9.14 25.42 17.68
N ILE A 390 -8.21 24.73 18.35
CA ILE A 390 -8.50 23.45 19.01
C ILE A 390 -9.63 23.65 20.03
N GLY A 391 -9.57 24.71 20.84
CA GLY A 391 -10.62 25.03 21.81
C GLY A 391 -11.99 25.31 21.18
N ASP A 392 -12.04 26.02 20.04
CA ASP A 392 -13.27 26.25 19.29
C ASP A 392 -13.88 24.94 18.78
N GLY A 393 -13.07 24.08 18.19
CA GLY A 393 -13.56 22.79 17.68
C GLY A 393 -13.97 21.82 18.78
N LEU A 394 -13.28 21.81 19.93
CA LEU A 394 -13.69 21.02 21.10
C LEU A 394 -15.06 21.48 21.63
N ARG A 395 -15.34 22.78 21.65
CA ARG A 395 -16.67 23.30 22.00
C ARG A 395 -17.73 22.85 21.00
N ALA A 396 -17.44 22.90 19.71
CA ALA A 396 -18.36 22.48 18.65
C ALA A 396 -18.70 20.97 18.73
N LEU A 397 -17.74 20.14 19.17
CA LEU A 397 -17.92 18.69 19.38
C LEU A 397 -18.64 18.34 20.68
N GLY A 398 -18.93 19.31 21.56
CA GLY A 398 -19.46 19.04 22.89
C GLY A 398 -18.42 18.45 23.86
N CYS A 399 -17.12 18.60 23.55
CA CYS A 399 -15.98 18.15 24.35
C CYS A 399 -15.23 19.29 25.04
N GLY A 400 -15.89 20.43 25.28
CA GLY A 400 -15.26 21.64 25.84
C GLY A 400 -14.64 21.49 27.23
N GLN A 401 -14.90 20.37 27.93
CA GLN A 401 -14.26 20.02 29.19
C GLN A 401 -12.80 19.55 29.04
N LEU A 402 -12.36 19.17 27.83
CA LEU A 402 -10.99 18.73 27.59
C LEU A 402 -10.01 19.90 27.58
N SER A 403 -8.82 19.68 28.13
CA SER A 403 -7.72 20.67 28.07
C SER A 403 -7.27 20.84 26.63
N CYS A 404 -7.36 22.06 26.10
CA CYS A 404 -6.90 22.39 24.76
C CYS A 404 -5.39 22.16 24.63
N GLN A 405 -4.64 22.38 25.71
CA GLN A 405 -3.20 22.16 25.76
C GLN A 405 -2.85 20.68 25.67
N ASP A 406 -3.61 19.82 26.38
CA ASP A 406 -3.39 18.38 26.36
C ASP A 406 -3.71 17.78 24.99
N VAL A 407 -4.77 18.27 24.34
CA VAL A 407 -5.14 17.87 22.96
C VAL A 407 -4.09 18.35 21.96
N PHE A 408 -3.59 19.58 22.09
CA PHE A 408 -2.48 20.08 21.28
C PHE A 408 -1.24 19.19 21.42
N HIS A 409 -0.82 18.88 22.65
CA HIS A 409 0.34 18.02 22.91
C HIS A 409 0.14 16.61 22.36
N TRP A 410 -1.07 16.05 22.48
CA TRP A 410 -1.41 14.76 21.86
C TRP A 410 -1.28 14.80 20.34
N LEU A 411 -1.76 15.85 19.67
CA LEU A 411 -1.62 16.02 18.22
C LEU A 411 -0.17 16.22 17.78
N CYS A 412 0.65 16.91 18.58
CA CYS A 412 2.08 17.11 18.30
C CYS A 412 2.91 15.83 18.39
N ALA A 413 2.39 14.75 18.97
CA ALA A 413 3.11 13.48 19.08
C ALA A 413 3.41 12.88 17.69
N ASP A 414 2.43 12.88 16.80
CA ASP A 414 2.55 12.20 15.50
C ASP A 414 1.93 12.99 14.31
N LEU A 415 1.15 14.05 14.54
CA LEU A 415 0.39 14.75 13.47
C LEU A 415 0.84 16.20 13.21
N LEU A 416 1.17 16.94 14.26
CA LEU A 416 1.64 18.32 14.17
C LEU A 416 3.12 18.40 14.49
N ARG A 417 3.85 19.27 13.79
CA ARG A 417 5.28 19.49 13.96
C ARG A 417 5.57 20.97 14.06
N GLU A 418 6.53 21.33 14.91
CA GLU A 418 7.11 22.66 14.91
C GLU A 418 7.95 22.85 13.64
N LEU A 419 7.50 23.75 12.76
CA LEU A 419 8.14 24.05 11.47
C LEU A 419 9.12 25.22 11.58
N ALA A 420 8.81 26.17 12.45
CA ALA A 420 9.67 27.26 12.88
C ALA A 420 9.45 27.52 14.38
N PRO A 421 10.38 28.18 15.10
CA PRO A 421 10.23 28.41 16.54
C PRO A 421 8.89 29.06 16.90
N GLY A 422 8.03 28.33 17.64
CA GLY A 422 6.68 28.77 18.03
C GLY A 422 5.59 28.57 16.99
N TYR A 423 5.91 28.05 15.80
CA TYR A 423 4.99 27.84 14.69
C TYR A 423 4.85 26.36 14.33
N PHE A 424 3.60 25.91 14.24
CA PHE A 424 3.24 24.50 14.09
C PHE A 424 2.42 24.29 12.82
N GLY A 425 2.69 23.19 12.13
CA GLY A 425 1.96 22.74 10.94
C GLY A 425 1.76 21.23 10.92
N PHE A 426 1.06 20.72 9.91
CA PHE A 426 0.92 19.29 9.72
C PHE A 426 2.26 18.66 9.31
N PHE A 427 2.55 17.46 9.81
CA PHE A 427 3.79 16.74 9.49
C PHE A 427 3.97 16.46 7.98
N HIS A 428 2.85 16.40 7.23
CA HIS A 428 2.85 16.16 5.79
C HIS A 428 1.75 16.98 5.09
N ARG A 429 2.14 17.71 4.03
CA ARG A 429 1.22 18.56 3.24
C ARG A 429 0.04 17.79 2.66
N GLY A 430 0.22 16.54 2.26
CA GLY A 430 -0.87 15.69 1.76
C GLY A 430 -1.96 15.43 2.81
N VAL A 431 -1.61 15.36 4.10
CA VAL A 431 -2.61 15.20 5.18
C VAL A 431 -3.38 16.50 5.39
N GLN A 432 -2.71 17.65 5.37
CA GLN A 432 -3.37 18.96 5.38
C GLN A 432 -4.32 19.11 4.18
N ALA A 433 -3.86 18.78 2.97
CA ALA A 433 -4.66 18.86 1.76
C ALA A 433 -5.87 17.92 1.79
N TYR A 434 -5.70 16.69 2.29
CA TYR A 434 -6.80 15.73 2.48
C TYR A 434 -7.85 16.25 3.47
N LEU A 435 -7.42 16.78 4.62
CA LEU A 435 -8.32 17.35 5.62
C LEU A 435 -9.07 18.58 5.09
N ALA A 436 -8.39 19.45 4.34
CA ALA A 436 -9.00 20.61 3.67
C ALA A 436 -10.02 20.17 2.62
N ALA A 437 -9.66 19.22 1.75
CA ALA A 437 -10.56 18.63 0.75
C ALA A 437 -11.79 17.97 1.42
N SER A 438 -11.57 17.26 2.51
CA SER A 438 -12.62 16.62 3.30
C SER A 438 -13.54 17.65 3.97
N HIS A 439 -13.01 18.78 4.44
CA HIS A 439 -13.80 19.90 4.96
C HIS A 439 -14.70 20.50 3.87
N ILE A 440 -14.11 20.89 2.73
CA ILE A 440 -14.83 21.46 1.58
C ILE A 440 -15.94 20.52 1.10
N ALA A 441 -15.63 19.22 0.98
CA ALA A 441 -16.60 18.21 0.56
C ALA A 441 -17.73 18.00 1.59
N THR A 442 -17.45 18.20 2.89
CA THR A 442 -18.46 18.06 3.96
C THR A 442 -19.38 19.27 4.02
N VAL A 443 -18.84 20.48 3.85
CA VAL A 443 -19.63 21.73 3.85
C VAL A 443 -20.44 21.85 2.56
N GLY A 444 -19.83 21.56 1.41
CA GLY A 444 -20.45 21.66 0.09
C GLY A 444 -20.77 23.11 -0.30
N GLY A 445 -21.70 23.28 -1.26
CA GLY A 445 -22.23 24.60 -1.62
C GLY A 445 -21.14 25.59 -2.07
N ASP A 446 -21.06 26.72 -1.37
CA ASP A 446 -20.15 27.83 -1.66
C ASP A 446 -18.66 27.43 -1.57
N GLU A 447 -18.31 26.46 -0.71
CA GLU A 447 -16.94 25.96 -0.61
C GLU A 447 -16.48 25.21 -1.87
N LEU A 448 -17.40 24.48 -2.53
CA LEU A 448 -17.11 23.84 -3.81
C LEU A 448 -16.98 24.87 -4.94
N GLU A 449 -17.72 25.97 -4.85
CA GLU A 449 -17.62 27.09 -5.80
C GLU A 449 -16.28 27.81 -5.64
N ALA A 450 -15.90 28.13 -4.40
CA ALA A 450 -14.61 28.73 -4.08
C ALA A 450 -13.46 27.83 -4.54
N LEU A 451 -13.54 26.51 -4.31
CA LEU A 451 -12.53 25.55 -4.78
C LEU A 451 -12.44 25.52 -6.32
N ALA A 452 -13.56 25.59 -7.04
CA ALA A 452 -13.55 25.64 -8.50
C ALA A 452 -12.88 26.91 -9.05
N GLN A 453 -13.05 28.05 -8.37
CA GLN A 453 -12.39 29.31 -8.72
C GLN A 453 -10.87 29.30 -8.49
N ARG A 454 -10.34 28.33 -7.73
CA ARG A 454 -8.89 28.11 -7.54
C ARG A 454 -8.26 27.24 -8.63
N LEU A 455 -9.00 26.89 -9.68
CA LEU A 455 -8.43 26.14 -10.81
C LEU A 455 -7.27 26.91 -11.46
N GLY A 456 -6.13 26.24 -11.64
CA GLY A 456 -4.89 26.85 -12.11
C GLY A 456 -3.95 27.33 -10.99
N ASP A 457 -4.45 27.45 -9.76
CA ASP A 457 -3.58 27.66 -8.60
C ASP A 457 -2.91 26.33 -8.21
N SER A 458 -1.60 26.26 -8.47
CA SER A 458 -0.79 25.07 -8.19
C SER A 458 -0.74 24.69 -6.69
N TRP A 459 -1.13 25.59 -5.78
CA TRP A 459 -1.28 25.29 -4.36
C TRP A 459 -2.46 24.35 -4.09
N TRP A 460 -3.58 24.59 -4.79
CA TRP A 460 -4.88 23.92 -4.60
C TRP A 460 -5.06 22.65 -5.44
N VAL A 461 -4.16 22.36 -6.38
CA VAL A 461 -4.24 21.17 -7.24
C VAL A 461 -4.41 19.88 -6.43
N GLU A 462 -3.64 19.68 -5.37
CA GLU A 462 -3.77 18.46 -4.55
C GLU A 462 -5.14 18.38 -3.86
N VAL A 463 -5.68 19.51 -3.36
CA VAL A 463 -7.01 19.57 -2.75
C VAL A 463 -8.10 19.23 -3.77
N LEU A 464 -7.97 19.72 -5.01
CA LEU A 464 -8.88 19.39 -6.11
C LEU A 464 -8.89 17.89 -6.39
N LEU A 465 -7.72 17.28 -6.57
CA LEU A 465 -7.57 15.84 -6.85
C LEU A 465 -8.12 14.98 -5.70
N LEU A 466 -7.83 15.37 -4.46
CA LEU A 466 -8.34 14.67 -3.28
C LEU A 466 -9.86 14.82 -3.16
N ALA A 467 -10.40 16.02 -3.36
CA ALA A 467 -11.84 16.27 -3.25
C ALA A 467 -12.65 15.43 -4.24
N VAL A 468 -12.21 15.34 -5.50
CA VAL A 468 -12.91 14.53 -6.52
C VAL A 468 -12.81 13.02 -6.30
N SER A 469 -11.78 12.57 -5.58
CA SER A 469 -11.54 11.15 -5.27
C SER A 469 -12.21 10.66 -3.99
N LEU A 470 -12.99 11.51 -3.29
CA LEU A 470 -13.74 11.14 -2.08
C LEU A 470 -15.00 10.33 -2.44
N PRO A 471 -15.04 9.00 -2.20
CA PRO A 471 -16.05 8.12 -2.76
C PRO A 471 -17.45 8.28 -2.14
N ARG A 472 -17.55 8.80 -0.91
CA ARG A 472 -18.81 8.81 -0.13
C ARG A 472 -19.68 10.05 -0.32
N LEU A 473 -19.19 11.09 -0.99
CA LEU A 473 -19.83 12.42 -1.00
C LEU A 473 -20.33 12.84 -2.40
N GLY A 474 -20.09 12.03 -3.44
CA GLY A 474 -20.48 12.39 -4.81
C GLY A 474 -19.90 13.73 -5.27
N VAL A 475 -18.74 14.11 -4.72
CA VAL A 475 -18.13 15.44 -4.90
C VAL A 475 -17.88 15.71 -6.37
N PHE A 476 -17.39 14.70 -7.11
CA PHE A 476 -17.16 14.81 -8.55
C PHE A 476 -18.38 15.35 -9.30
N ARG A 477 -19.57 14.80 -9.04
CA ARG A 477 -20.80 15.20 -9.71
C ARG A 477 -21.20 16.66 -9.41
N GLN A 478 -20.83 17.16 -8.23
CA GLN A 478 -21.09 18.54 -7.82
C GLN A 478 -20.01 19.50 -8.33
N LEU A 479 -18.73 19.13 -8.20
CA LEU A 479 -17.58 20.00 -8.46
C LEU A 479 -17.23 20.05 -9.95
N MET A 480 -17.32 18.93 -10.68
CA MET A 480 -16.90 18.88 -12.09
C MET A 480 -17.69 19.83 -13.00
N PRO A 481 -19.01 20.02 -12.87
CA PRO A 481 -19.72 21.05 -13.65
C PRO A 481 -19.17 22.46 -13.42
N ARG A 482 -18.88 22.83 -12.17
CA ARG A 482 -18.32 24.14 -11.78
C ARG A 482 -16.92 24.32 -12.35
N LEU A 483 -16.09 23.29 -12.22
CA LEU A 483 -14.73 23.25 -12.77
C LEU A 483 -14.74 23.39 -14.28
N LEU A 484 -15.61 22.65 -14.97
CA LEU A 484 -15.75 22.77 -16.42
C LEU A 484 -16.15 24.21 -16.75
N ASP A 485 -17.21 24.76 -16.16
CA ASP A 485 -17.72 26.09 -16.46
C ASP A 485 -16.70 27.22 -16.14
N ALA A 486 -15.92 27.10 -15.06
CA ALA A 486 -14.89 28.08 -14.68
C ALA A 486 -13.59 27.99 -15.52
N ALA A 487 -13.30 26.83 -16.13
CA ALA A 487 -12.00 26.57 -16.74
C ALA A 487 -11.78 27.32 -18.07
N ASP A 488 -10.60 27.92 -18.17
CA ASP A 488 -9.99 28.26 -19.46
C ASP A 488 -9.27 27.03 -20.02
N LEU A 489 -9.97 26.28 -20.89
CA LEU A 489 -9.40 25.08 -21.53
C LEU A 489 -8.29 25.39 -22.55
N SER A 490 -7.97 26.66 -22.81
CA SER A 490 -6.79 27.04 -23.58
C SER A 490 -5.51 27.09 -22.72
N ASP A 491 -5.64 27.25 -21.40
CA ASP A 491 -4.54 27.15 -20.44
C ASP A 491 -4.13 25.68 -20.25
N PRO A 492 -2.91 25.29 -20.65
CA PRO A 492 -2.42 23.92 -20.48
C PRO A 492 -2.45 23.44 -19.03
N THR A 493 -2.23 24.34 -18.07
CA THR A 493 -2.17 24.02 -16.63
C THR A 493 -3.54 23.60 -16.12
N GLN A 494 -4.57 24.38 -16.45
CA GLN A 494 -5.95 24.07 -16.06
C GLN A 494 -6.45 22.82 -16.75
N TRP A 495 -6.18 22.67 -18.06
CA TRP A 495 -6.54 21.47 -18.81
C TRP A 495 -5.89 20.20 -18.24
N GLN A 496 -4.60 20.25 -17.90
CA GLN A 496 -3.89 19.12 -17.28
C GLN A 496 -4.46 18.78 -15.90
N THR A 497 -4.76 19.80 -15.09
CA THR A 497 -5.36 19.62 -13.77
C THR A 497 -6.72 18.94 -13.87
N LEU A 498 -7.59 19.39 -14.78
CA LEU A 498 -8.90 18.77 -14.99
C LEU A 498 -8.79 17.33 -15.49
N ARG A 499 -7.84 17.06 -16.40
CA ARG A 499 -7.57 15.69 -16.84
C ARG A 499 -7.11 14.81 -15.67
N ALA A 500 -6.25 15.31 -14.80
CA ALA A 500 -5.84 14.59 -13.59
C ALA A 500 -7.05 14.32 -12.66
N CYS A 501 -7.95 15.30 -12.47
CA CYS A 501 -9.20 15.09 -11.72
C CYS A 501 -10.07 13.97 -12.31
N VAL A 502 -10.20 13.91 -13.64
CA VAL A 502 -10.94 12.84 -14.33
C VAL A 502 -10.30 11.46 -14.12
N LEU A 503 -8.98 11.39 -14.05
CA LEU A 503 -8.25 10.14 -13.88
C LEU A 503 -8.17 9.64 -12.43
N GLU A 504 -8.27 10.55 -11.46
CA GLU A 504 -8.23 10.25 -10.01
C GLU A 504 -9.61 9.94 -9.41
N ALA A 505 -10.69 10.42 -10.02
CA ALA A 505 -12.04 10.28 -9.48
C ALA A 505 -12.65 8.89 -9.73
N ASP A 506 -13.62 8.53 -8.88
CA ASP A 506 -14.66 7.56 -9.26
C ASP A 506 -15.55 8.21 -10.32
N PHE A 507 -15.23 7.96 -11.59
CA PHE A 507 -15.65 8.79 -12.71
C PHE A 507 -17.14 8.64 -13.05
N ASP A 508 -17.89 9.74 -12.94
CA ASP A 508 -19.27 9.88 -13.45
C ASP A 508 -19.25 10.67 -14.78
N PRO A 509 -19.72 10.11 -15.91
CA PRO A 509 -19.72 10.81 -17.19
C PRO A 509 -20.75 11.95 -17.30
N ALA A 510 -21.73 12.04 -16.39
CA ALA A 510 -22.88 12.94 -16.52
C ALA A 510 -22.51 14.42 -16.73
N PRO A 511 -21.51 15.01 -16.03
CA PRO A 511 -21.09 16.40 -16.25
C PRO A 511 -20.61 16.67 -17.68
N PHE A 512 -19.94 15.69 -18.31
CA PHE A 512 -19.44 15.83 -19.68
C PHE A 512 -20.55 15.61 -20.71
N ILE A 513 -21.40 14.61 -20.49
CA ILE A 513 -22.53 14.33 -21.37
C ILE A 513 -23.44 15.56 -21.45
N ALA A 514 -23.74 16.20 -20.32
CA ALA A 514 -24.55 17.41 -20.27
C ALA A 514 -23.99 18.51 -21.19
N GLN A 515 -22.66 18.67 -21.25
CA GLN A 515 -22.00 19.68 -22.09
C GLN A 515 -22.06 19.33 -23.58
N PHE A 516 -22.08 18.05 -23.94
CA PHE A 516 -22.23 17.60 -25.33
C PHE A 516 -23.67 17.74 -25.85
N THR A 517 -24.66 17.70 -24.95
CA THR A 517 -26.09 17.70 -25.28
C THR A 517 -26.80 19.03 -25.01
N ARG A 518 -26.09 20.09 -24.55
CA ARG A 518 -26.64 21.45 -24.38
C ARG A 518 -27.30 21.95 -25.67
N GLU A 519 -28.45 22.62 -25.54
CA GLU A 519 -29.17 23.26 -26.67
C GLU A 519 -28.28 24.28 -27.38
N GLU A 520 -27.64 25.16 -26.61
CA GLU A 520 -26.57 26.04 -27.08
C GLU A 520 -25.22 25.37 -26.87
N ARG A 521 -24.63 24.89 -27.97
CA ARG A 521 -23.40 24.10 -27.92
C ARG A 521 -22.19 24.95 -27.61
N ALA A 522 -21.29 24.40 -26.80
CA ALA A 522 -20.00 25.02 -26.51
C ALA A 522 -19.17 25.24 -27.80
N PRO A 523 -18.27 26.25 -27.82
CA PRO A 523 -17.38 26.50 -28.95
C PRO A 523 -16.57 25.25 -29.34
N PRO A 524 -16.26 25.03 -30.64
CA PRO A 524 -15.58 23.82 -31.10
C PRO A 524 -14.25 23.53 -30.40
N GLY A 525 -13.46 24.56 -30.08
CA GLY A 525 -12.19 24.40 -29.35
C GLY A 525 -12.38 23.84 -27.94
N ARG A 526 -13.44 24.28 -27.24
CA ARG A 526 -13.80 23.82 -25.91
C ARG A 526 -14.27 22.36 -25.93
N LEU A 527 -15.13 21.99 -26.88
CA LEU A 527 -15.56 20.61 -27.10
C LEU A 527 -14.38 19.69 -27.40
N LEU A 528 -13.45 20.12 -28.25
CA LEU A 528 -12.24 19.36 -28.57
C LEU A 528 -11.35 19.14 -27.35
N ALA A 529 -11.16 20.17 -26.52
CA ALA A 529 -10.39 20.06 -25.29
C ALA A 529 -11.02 19.07 -24.30
N MET A 530 -12.36 19.10 -24.15
CA MET A 530 -13.10 18.14 -23.33
C MET A 530 -12.97 16.70 -23.82
N LEU A 531 -13.12 16.47 -25.13
CA LEU A 531 -12.93 15.14 -25.72
C LEU A 531 -11.50 14.63 -25.52
N ARG A 532 -10.50 15.51 -25.57
CA ARG A 532 -9.10 15.15 -25.25
C ARG A 532 -8.88 14.84 -23.77
N MET A 533 -9.55 15.54 -22.86
CA MET A 533 -9.50 15.22 -21.41
C MET A 533 -10.04 13.83 -21.11
N LEU A 534 -11.00 13.35 -21.92
CA LEU A 534 -11.62 12.04 -21.79
C LEU A 534 -10.87 10.94 -22.56
N ASP A 535 -9.75 11.27 -23.20
CA ASP A 535 -8.97 10.28 -23.94
C ASP A 535 -8.42 9.20 -22.98
N GLY A 536 -8.64 7.95 -23.37
CA GLY A 536 -8.43 6.78 -22.52
C GLY A 536 -9.49 6.54 -21.43
N VAL A 537 -10.60 7.26 -21.35
CA VAL A 537 -11.70 6.95 -20.41
C VAL A 537 -12.74 6.08 -21.11
N ASP A 538 -12.89 4.83 -20.65
CA ASP A 538 -13.87 3.89 -21.19
C ASP A 538 -15.14 3.87 -20.33
N HIS A 539 -16.24 4.37 -20.89
CA HIS A 539 -17.54 4.37 -20.24
C HIS A 539 -18.68 4.29 -21.28
N PRO A 540 -19.61 3.32 -21.19
CA PRO A 540 -20.64 3.09 -22.21
C PRO A 540 -21.53 4.32 -22.51
N ALA A 541 -21.96 5.03 -21.46
CA ALA A 541 -22.77 6.25 -21.63
C ALA A 541 -22.00 7.37 -22.34
N LEU A 542 -20.68 7.48 -22.08
CA LEU A 542 -19.84 8.47 -22.73
C LEU A 542 -19.62 8.14 -24.21
N ALA A 543 -19.41 6.85 -24.52
CA ALA A 543 -19.30 6.37 -25.91
C ALA A 543 -20.60 6.60 -26.70
N SER A 544 -21.77 6.47 -26.05
CA SER A 544 -23.06 6.80 -26.68
C SER A 544 -23.18 8.29 -27.00
N ALA A 545 -22.90 9.16 -26.01
CA ALA A 545 -22.95 10.61 -26.21
C ALA A 545 -21.93 11.09 -27.27
N ALA A 546 -20.75 10.49 -27.31
CA ALA A 546 -19.73 10.78 -28.31
C ALA A 546 -20.19 10.40 -29.74
N ARG A 547 -20.93 9.28 -29.90
CA ARG A 547 -21.53 8.90 -31.21
C ARG A 547 -22.57 9.91 -31.68
N GLU A 548 -23.40 10.41 -30.77
CA GLU A 548 -24.38 11.45 -31.09
C GLU A 548 -23.70 12.76 -31.48
N LEU A 549 -22.66 13.16 -30.74
CA LEU A 549 -21.86 14.35 -31.04
C LEU A 549 -21.16 14.23 -32.40
N ALA A 550 -20.62 13.05 -32.73
CA ALA A 550 -19.96 12.78 -34.02
C ALA A 550 -20.92 12.80 -35.22
N ARG A 551 -22.23 12.60 -35.01
CA ARG A 551 -23.25 12.68 -36.07
C ARG A 551 -23.80 14.10 -36.27
N ALA A 552 -23.64 14.96 -35.28
CA ALA A 552 -24.15 16.32 -35.33
C ALA A 552 -23.35 17.24 -36.27
N ASP A 553 -23.84 18.47 -36.45
CA ASP A 553 -23.12 19.51 -37.17
C ASP A 553 -22.02 20.10 -36.29
N VAL A 554 -20.80 19.60 -36.45
CA VAL A 554 -19.59 19.98 -35.72
C VAL A 554 -18.39 19.98 -36.66
N THR A 555 -17.32 20.68 -36.26
CA THR A 555 -16.06 20.74 -37.02
C THR A 555 -15.43 19.35 -37.20
N VAL A 556 -14.60 19.20 -38.24
CA VAL A 556 -13.90 17.95 -38.55
C VAL A 556 -13.06 17.47 -37.36
N ALA A 557 -12.40 18.37 -36.64
CA ALA A 557 -11.57 18.04 -35.49
C ALA A 557 -12.39 17.47 -34.31
N VAL A 558 -13.54 18.09 -34.00
CA VAL A 558 -14.46 17.62 -32.95
C VAL A 558 -15.06 16.27 -33.36
N ARG A 559 -15.50 16.13 -34.61
CA ARG A 559 -16.03 14.87 -35.16
C ARG A 559 -15.02 13.74 -35.01
N ALA A 560 -13.78 13.95 -35.44
CA ALA A 560 -12.73 12.95 -35.36
C ALA A 560 -12.39 12.56 -33.91
N ALA A 561 -12.37 13.52 -32.98
CA ALA A 561 -12.13 13.23 -31.57
C ALA A 561 -13.30 12.46 -30.92
N ALA A 562 -14.54 12.82 -31.25
CA ALA A 562 -15.74 12.14 -30.76
C ALA A 562 -15.85 10.72 -31.33
N THR A 563 -15.52 10.52 -32.61
CA THR A 563 -15.44 9.19 -33.23
C THR A 563 -14.39 8.32 -32.55
N ARG A 564 -13.18 8.85 -32.28
CA ARG A 564 -12.15 8.08 -31.54
C ARG A 564 -12.62 7.64 -30.15
N LEU A 565 -13.23 8.56 -29.40
CA LEU A 565 -13.76 8.25 -28.07
C LEU A 565 -14.89 7.21 -28.12
N ALA A 566 -15.75 7.27 -29.15
CA ALA A 566 -16.79 6.28 -29.40
C ALA A 566 -16.22 4.90 -29.76
N GLU A 567 -15.21 4.84 -30.63
CA GLU A 567 -14.57 3.61 -31.11
C GLU A 567 -13.63 2.97 -30.07
N MET A 568 -13.13 3.75 -29.10
CA MET A 568 -12.30 3.22 -28.01
C MET A 568 -13.03 2.19 -27.15
N SER A 569 -14.34 2.33 -26.99
CA SER A 569 -15.18 1.33 -26.31
C SER A 569 -15.40 0.07 -27.17
N GLU A 570 -15.07 0.11 -28.47
CA GLU A 570 -15.20 -1.00 -29.42
C GLU A 570 -13.85 -1.73 -29.71
N ARG A 571 -12.69 -1.14 -29.37
CA ARG A 571 -11.35 -1.63 -29.76
C ARG A 571 -10.51 -2.27 -28.65
N VAL A 572 -10.99 -2.39 -27.42
CA VAL A 572 -10.20 -2.95 -26.31
C VAL A 572 -11.10 -3.84 -25.43
N ASP A 573 -10.68 -5.10 -25.23
CA ASP A 573 -11.22 -5.98 -24.18
C ASP A 573 -11.13 -5.28 -22.82
N PRO A 574 -12.19 -5.27 -22.00
CA PRO A 574 -12.28 -4.37 -20.85
C PRO A 574 -11.30 -4.81 -19.75
N VAL A 575 -10.18 -4.10 -19.67
CA VAL A 575 -9.25 -4.09 -18.55
C VAL A 575 -9.86 -3.21 -17.46
N ASP A 576 -10.15 -3.88 -16.34
CA ASP A 576 -10.79 -3.42 -15.12
C ASP A 576 -10.21 -2.11 -14.54
N ARG A 577 -11.11 -1.16 -14.24
CA ARG A 577 -10.83 0.13 -13.59
C ARG A 577 -11.51 0.28 -12.23
N SER A 578 -12.13 -0.75 -11.68
CA SER A 578 -12.88 -0.58 -10.43
C SER A 578 -13.00 -1.88 -9.64
N ALA A 579 -11.95 -2.25 -8.91
CA ALA A 579 -12.05 -3.24 -7.83
C ALA A 579 -11.19 -2.79 -6.62
N PRO A 580 -11.80 -2.57 -5.44
CA PRO A 580 -11.06 -2.26 -4.22
C PRO A 580 -10.32 -3.51 -3.71
N TYR A 581 -9.04 -3.37 -3.41
CA TYR A 581 -8.17 -4.46 -2.96
C TYR A 581 -8.26 -4.61 -1.42
N ASP A 582 -8.97 -5.63 -0.93
CA ASP A 582 -8.96 -5.98 0.50
C ASP A 582 -7.64 -6.67 0.91
N VAL A 583 -6.95 -6.10 1.90
CA VAL A 583 -5.71 -6.62 2.51
C VAL A 583 -6.06 -7.15 3.90
N ALA A 584 -5.70 -8.40 4.17
CA ALA A 584 -5.79 -9.00 5.50
C ALA A 584 -4.44 -8.94 6.24
N VAL A 585 -4.44 -8.37 7.46
CA VAL A 585 -3.40 -8.51 8.51
C VAL A 585 -3.06 -9.98 8.71
N LEU A 586 -1.79 -10.34 8.92
CA LEU A 586 -1.44 -11.51 9.70
C LEU A 586 -0.27 -11.22 10.65
N ASP A 587 -0.55 -11.50 11.92
CA ASP A 587 0.37 -11.60 13.05
C ASP A 587 1.13 -12.92 13.01
N VAL A 588 2.36 -12.88 13.50
CA VAL A 588 3.43 -13.78 13.11
C VAL A 588 4.12 -14.31 14.36
N ASP A 589 4.39 -15.63 14.46
CA ASP A 589 5.47 -16.18 15.31
C ASP A 589 5.90 -17.57 14.79
N GLY A 590 7.21 -17.86 14.80
CA GLY A 590 7.88 -19.07 14.28
C GLY A 590 8.92 -19.55 15.29
N PRO A 591 10.12 -20.03 14.91
CA PRO A 591 10.57 -20.73 13.71
C PRO A 591 11.39 -22.02 14.06
N GLY A 592 11.91 -22.76 13.05
CA GLY A 592 13.12 -23.59 13.24
C GLY A 592 13.20 -24.96 12.52
N PRO A 593 14.06 -25.11 11.47
CA PRO A 593 14.42 -26.37 10.78
C PRO A 593 15.92 -26.73 11.09
N PRO A 594 16.76 -27.49 10.32
CA PRO A 594 16.60 -28.38 9.14
C PRO A 594 17.53 -29.66 9.12
N SER A 595 17.68 -30.29 7.92
CA SER A 595 18.80 -31.09 7.36
C SER A 595 18.74 -32.63 7.52
N GLU A 596 19.23 -33.50 6.61
CA GLU A 596 19.74 -33.52 5.23
C GLU A 596 19.92 -35.01 4.83
N GLY A 597 19.92 -35.36 3.53
CA GLY A 597 20.82 -36.41 3.00
C GLY A 597 20.26 -37.79 2.58
N ASP A 598 19.99 -37.89 1.26
CA ASP A 598 20.55 -38.87 0.31
C ASP A 598 20.03 -40.34 0.17
N ARG A 599 19.95 -40.74 -1.12
CA ARG A 599 20.06 -42.09 -1.77
C ARG A 599 18.85 -42.98 -2.14
N SER A 600 18.69 -43.04 -3.48
CA SER A 600 18.57 -44.22 -4.38
C SER A 600 17.31 -45.11 -4.42
N VAL A 601 16.55 -44.91 -5.51
CA VAL A 601 15.97 -45.85 -6.50
C VAL A 601 15.93 -47.36 -6.16
N ILE A 602 14.74 -47.98 -6.29
CA ILE A 602 14.44 -49.18 -7.11
C ILE A 602 12.94 -49.19 -7.44
N VAL A 603 12.61 -49.24 -8.73
CA VAL A 603 11.24 -49.40 -9.28
C VAL A 603 10.97 -50.89 -9.49
N ARG A 604 9.79 -51.38 -9.03
CA ARG A 604 8.85 -52.26 -9.78
C ARG A 604 7.70 -52.78 -8.90
N SER A 605 6.49 -52.26 -9.12
CA SER A 605 5.35 -52.95 -9.76
C SER A 605 4.19 -51.96 -9.82
N THR A 606 3.56 -51.82 -10.99
CA THR A 606 2.69 -50.70 -11.36
C THR A 606 1.30 -50.76 -10.70
N ARG A 607 0.98 -49.73 -9.89
CA ARG A 607 -0.35 -49.39 -9.34
C ARG A 607 -1.42 -49.02 -10.39
N ALA A 608 -1.03 -48.84 -11.65
CA ALA A 608 -1.91 -48.30 -12.70
C ALA A 608 -3.18 -49.13 -12.96
N SER A 609 -3.17 -50.44 -12.68
CA SER A 609 -4.30 -51.33 -12.96
C SER A 609 -5.42 -51.28 -11.92
N GLN A 610 -5.13 -50.87 -10.66
CA GLN A 610 -6.14 -50.70 -9.61
C GLN A 610 -6.85 -49.35 -9.69
N ASP A 611 -6.15 -48.32 -10.18
CA ASP A 611 -6.65 -46.95 -10.30
C ASP A 611 -7.78 -46.80 -11.33
N VAL A 612 -7.77 -47.59 -12.41
CA VAL A 612 -8.82 -47.54 -13.45
C VAL A 612 -10.12 -48.19 -12.98
N ALA A 613 -10.05 -49.26 -12.17
CA ALA A 613 -11.23 -49.94 -11.63
C ALA A 613 -11.98 -49.08 -10.59
N GLY A 614 -11.25 -48.41 -9.69
CA GLY A 614 -11.85 -47.48 -8.72
C GLY A 614 -12.48 -46.24 -9.35
N ARG A 615 -11.97 -45.77 -10.51
CA ARG A 615 -12.52 -44.62 -11.25
C ARG A 615 -13.83 -44.93 -11.99
N LEU A 616 -14.02 -46.19 -12.43
CA LEU A 616 -15.28 -46.66 -13.03
C LEU A 616 -16.39 -46.88 -11.98
N GLU A 617 -16.05 -47.27 -10.75
CA GLU A 617 -17.02 -47.38 -9.65
C GLU A 617 -17.46 -46.01 -9.09
N ALA A 618 -16.56 -45.01 -9.04
CA ALA A 618 -16.90 -43.66 -8.58
C ALA A 618 -17.94 -42.94 -9.47
N THR A 619 -17.95 -43.23 -10.78
CA THR A 619 -18.91 -42.66 -11.75
C THR A 619 -20.26 -43.38 -11.75
N ALA A 620 -20.33 -44.61 -11.23
CA ALA A 620 -21.56 -45.42 -11.10
C ALA A 620 -22.40 -45.11 -9.84
N ARG A 621 -21.92 -44.20 -8.97
CA ARG A 621 -22.61 -43.84 -7.73
C ARG A 621 -23.87 -43.00 -7.97
N PRO A 622 -24.91 -43.13 -7.12
CA PRO A 622 -26.14 -42.35 -7.24
C PRO A 622 -25.85 -40.85 -7.31
N MET A 623 -26.52 -40.17 -8.24
CA MET A 623 -26.42 -38.74 -8.43
C MET A 623 -27.83 -38.14 -8.50
N LEU A 624 -28.03 -37.07 -7.74
CA LEU A 624 -29.27 -36.29 -7.79
C LEU A 624 -29.02 -34.99 -8.54
N VAL A 625 -30.05 -34.46 -9.19
CA VAL A 625 -30.02 -33.13 -9.82
C VAL A 625 -31.07 -32.29 -9.14
N GLU A 626 -30.65 -31.20 -8.52
CA GLU A 626 -31.55 -30.23 -7.88
C GLU A 626 -32.31 -29.46 -8.97
N PRO A 627 -33.66 -29.41 -8.92
CA PRO A 627 -34.48 -28.96 -10.04
C PRO A 627 -34.47 -27.46 -10.33
N ILE A 628 -34.07 -26.60 -9.38
CA ILE A 628 -34.13 -25.13 -9.53
C ILE A 628 -32.89 -24.57 -10.23
N THR A 629 -31.71 -25.02 -9.81
CA THR A 629 -30.40 -24.55 -10.25
C THR A 629 -29.68 -25.56 -11.14
N GLY A 630 -30.12 -26.83 -11.13
CA GLY A 630 -29.45 -27.92 -11.84
C GLY A 630 -28.20 -28.45 -11.14
N LEU A 631 -28.00 -28.14 -9.85
CA LEU A 631 -26.87 -28.65 -9.06
C LEU A 631 -26.87 -30.18 -9.04
N ARG A 632 -25.74 -30.77 -9.43
CA ARG A 632 -25.53 -32.23 -9.41
C ARG A 632 -24.92 -32.61 -8.07
N MET A 633 -25.54 -33.56 -7.39
CA MET A 633 -25.19 -33.96 -6.02
C MET A 633 -24.76 -35.43 -6.01
N ARG A 634 -23.60 -35.71 -5.40
CA ARG A 634 -23.00 -37.04 -5.29
C ARG A 634 -23.22 -37.64 -3.90
N CYS A 635 -23.60 -38.91 -3.85
CA CYS A 635 -23.82 -39.62 -2.59
C CYS A 635 -22.50 -39.98 -1.89
N VAL A 636 -22.36 -39.51 -0.65
CA VAL A 636 -21.31 -39.92 0.29
C VAL A 636 -21.96 -40.81 1.35
N PRO A 637 -21.68 -42.13 1.39
CA PRO A 637 -22.42 -43.10 2.21
C PRO A 637 -22.21 -42.98 3.73
N GLY A 638 -21.34 -42.07 4.18
CA GLY A 638 -20.86 -42.02 5.56
C GLY A 638 -19.77 -43.05 5.80
N GLY A 639 -19.13 -42.98 6.96
CA GLY A 639 -17.93 -43.78 7.25
C GLY A 639 -17.11 -43.20 8.41
N ALA A 640 -15.96 -43.78 8.69
CA ALA A 640 -15.03 -43.27 9.70
C ALA A 640 -13.65 -43.04 9.10
N PHE A 641 -13.08 -41.87 9.32
CA PHE A 641 -11.77 -41.49 8.81
C PHE A 641 -10.97 -40.69 9.84
N VAL A 642 -9.68 -40.54 9.59
CA VAL A 642 -8.82 -39.64 10.35
C VAL A 642 -8.80 -38.31 9.61
N MET A 643 -9.35 -37.27 10.25
CA MET A 643 -9.39 -35.92 9.71
C MET A 643 -8.09 -35.20 10.03
N GLY A 644 -7.46 -34.54 9.06
CA GLY A 644 -6.16 -33.88 9.21
C GLY A 644 -4.96 -34.75 8.78
N SER A 645 -3.77 -34.16 8.85
CA SER A 645 -2.51 -34.78 8.43
C SER A 645 -1.34 -34.27 9.29
N ALA A 646 -0.34 -35.11 9.52
CA ALA A 646 0.88 -34.72 10.27
C ALA A 646 2.06 -34.35 9.34
N ASP A 647 1.89 -34.47 8.03
CA ASP A 647 2.91 -34.33 6.98
C ASP A 647 2.66 -33.10 6.08
N LEU A 648 1.85 -32.14 6.55
CA LEU A 648 1.49 -30.92 5.83
C LEU A 648 1.98 -29.69 6.62
N ASP A 649 1.08 -28.99 7.32
CA ASP A 649 1.35 -27.83 8.17
C ASP A 649 0.65 -27.98 9.53
N ASP A 650 1.00 -27.15 10.53
CA ASP A 650 0.42 -27.23 11.87
C ASP A 650 -1.11 -27.06 11.87
N ASN A 651 -1.66 -26.37 10.85
CA ASN A 651 -3.11 -26.22 10.69
C ASN A 651 -3.80 -27.52 10.29
N ALA A 652 -3.10 -28.49 9.70
CA ALA A 652 -3.64 -29.81 9.37
C ALA A 652 -3.71 -30.75 10.59
N GLU A 653 -3.12 -30.36 11.73
CA GLU A 653 -3.31 -30.99 13.03
C GLU A 653 -4.54 -30.39 13.76
N PRO A 654 -5.12 -31.09 14.76
CA PRO A 654 -4.87 -32.47 15.19
C PRO A 654 -5.64 -33.47 14.33
N ARG A 655 -5.37 -34.77 14.58
CA ARG A 655 -5.88 -35.91 13.80
C ARG A 655 -6.96 -36.75 14.52
N PRO A 656 -8.13 -36.18 14.86
CA PRO A 656 -9.18 -36.94 15.52
C PRO A 656 -9.77 -38.00 14.57
N ARG A 657 -10.21 -39.11 15.13
CA ARG A 657 -11.03 -40.09 14.42
C ARG A 657 -12.47 -39.54 14.35
N VAL A 658 -12.94 -39.33 13.12
CA VAL A 658 -14.21 -38.65 12.84
C VAL A 658 -15.16 -39.62 12.13
N ARG A 659 -16.43 -39.63 12.54
CA ARG A 659 -17.49 -40.48 11.96
C ARG A 659 -18.54 -39.63 11.24
N MET A 660 -18.72 -39.87 9.96
CA MET A 660 -19.69 -39.19 9.10
C MET A 660 -20.94 -40.07 8.91
N SER A 661 -22.12 -39.46 8.99
CA SER A 661 -23.34 -40.06 8.46
C SER A 661 -23.39 -39.89 6.94
N ALA A 662 -24.31 -40.57 6.25
CA ALA A 662 -24.49 -40.35 4.82
C ALA A 662 -24.98 -38.92 4.52
N PHE A 663 -24.43 -38.30 3.48
CA PHE A 663 -24.86 -37.00 2.98
C PHE A 663 -24.63 -36.91 1.47
N TRP A 664 -25.14 -35.86 0.85
CA TRP A 664 -24.86 -35.55 -0.55
C TRP A 664 -23.99 -34.31 -0.64
N ILE A 665 -23.02 -34.29 -1.54
CA ILE A 665 -22.14 -33.13 -1.80
C ILE A 665 -22.22 -32.72 -3.26
N GLY A 666 -22.09 -31.43 -3.54
CA GLY A 666 -22.00 -30.93 -4.91
C GLY A 666 -20.88 -31.64 -5.68
N GLU A 667 -21.22 -32.14 -6.87
CA GLU A 667 -20.26 -32.74 -7.80
C GLU A 667 -19.12 -31.76 -8.10
N THR A 668 -19.44 -30.47 -8.22
CA THR A 668 -18.51 -29.37 -8.45
C THR A 668 -18.81 -28.22 -7.47
N PRO A 669 -17.93 -27.20 -7.37
CA PRO A 669 -18.31 -25.90 -6.82
C PRO A 669 -19.55 -25.32 -7.53
N VAL A 670 -20.25 -24.42 -6.84
CA VAL A 670 -21.39 -23.69 -7.43
C VAL A 670 -20.87 -22.85 -8.60
N THR A 671 -21.52 -22.95 -9.74
CA THR A 671 -21.15 -22.21 -10.96
C THR A 671 -21.80 -20.82 -11.00
N ASN A 672 -21.26 -19.93 -11.83
CA ASN A 672 -21.91 -18.64 -12.08
C ASN A 672 -23.35 -18.82 -12.57
N ARG A 673 -23.62 -19.75 -13.50
CA ARG A 673 -24.99 -20.01 -13.96
C ARG A 673 -25.95 -20.41 -12.83
N GLN A 674 -25.49 -21.21 -11.88
CA GLN A 674 -26.31 -21.62 -10.74
C GLN A 674 -26.53 -20.47 -9.76
N TYR A 675 -25.50 -19.64 -9.55
CA TYR A 675 -25.58 -18.47 -8.68
C TYR A 675 -26.45 -17.35 -9.28
N GLU A 676 -26.49 -17.23 -10.61
CA GLU A 676 -27.33 -16.28 -11.34
C GLU A 676 -28.81 -16.46 -11.00
N VAL A 677 -29.29 -17.72 -10.92
CA VAL A 677 -30.67 -18.03 -10.54
C VAL A 677 -31.01 -17.48 -9.14
N PHE A 678 -30.05 -17.51 -8.22
CA PHE A 678 -30.22 -16.92 -6.88
C PHE A 678 -30.33 -15.39 -6.96
N LEU A 679 -29.45 -14.72 -7.71
CA LEU A 679 -29.47 -13.27 -7.88
C LEU A 679 -30.76 -12.78 -8.54
N GLU A 680 -31.23 -13.47 -9.57
CA GLU A 680 -32.48 -13.14 -10.27
C GLU A 680 -33.69 -13.16 -9.33
N ARG A 681 -33.77 -14.19 -8.47
CA ARG A 681 -34.92 -14.43 -7.59
C ARG A 681 -34.89 -13.66 -6.28
N THR A 682 -33.71 -13.32 -5.76
CA THR A 682 -33.56 -12.70 -4.43
C THR A 682 -33.17 -11.23 -4.50
N LYS A 683 -32.66 -10.76 -5.65
CA LYS A 683 -31.96 -9.47 -5.77
C LYS A 683 -30.84 -9.33 -4.73
N GLY A 684 -30.20 -10.46 -4.40
CA GLY A 684 -29.06 -10.53 -3.49
C GLY A 684 -27.85 -9.76 -4.00
N ARG A 685 -26.83 -9.63 -3.14
CA ARG A 685 -25.58 -8.96 -3.47
C ARG A 685 -24.85 -9.73 -4.56
N GLU A 686 -24.46 -9.03 -5.64
CA GLU A 686 -23.58 -9.61 -6.65
C GLU A 686 -22.19 -9.92 -6.03
N PRO A 687 -21.59 -11.09 -6.32
CA PRO A 687 -20.21 -11.39 -5.93
C PRO A 687 -19.22 -10.34 -6.48
N SER A 688 -18.11 -10.10 -5.80
CA SER A 688 -17.18 -9.01 -6.14
C SER A 688 -16.61 -9.08 -7.55
N PHE A 689 -16.54 -10.27 -8.15
CA PHE A 689 -16.04 -10.49 -9.52
C PHE A 689 -17.13 -10.88 -10.52
N TRP A 690 -18.40 -10.71 -10.17
CA TRP A 690 -19.55 -11.13 -10.98
C TRP A 690 -19.56 -10.55 -12.40
N ARG A 691 -19.02 -9.34 -12.56
CA ARG A 691 -18.98 -8.61 -13.84
C ARG A 691 -17.64 -8.73 -14.57
N ASP A 692 -16.64 -9.39 -13.97
CA ASP A 692 -15.35 -9.60 -14.59
C ASP A 692 -15.39 -10.80 -15.55
N ARG A 693 -15.08 -10.53 -16.83
CA ARG A 693 -15.09 -11.54 -17.92
C ARG A 693 -14.12 -12.71 -17.71
N ARG A 694 -13.16 -12.58 -16.79
CA ARG A 694 -12.24 -13.66 -16.42
C ARG A 694 -12.88 -14.67 -15.47
N PHE A 695 -13.91 -14.26 -14.72
CA PHE A 695 -14.47 -15.01 -13.59
C PHE A 695 -15.96 -15.31 -13.72
N ASN A 696 -16.62 -14.82 -14.77
CA ASN A 696 -18.07 -14.89 -14.93
C ASN A 696 -18.56 -15.85 -16.04
N ASP A 697 -17.70 -16.73 -16.56
CA ASP A 697 -18.18 -17.77 -17.49
C ASP A 697 -19.28 -18.59 -16.79
N PRO A 698 -20.43 -18.85 -17.43
CA PRO A 698 -21.53 -19.57 -16.80
C PRO A 698 -21.15 -20.94 -16.21
N SER A 699 -20.09 -21.57 -16.75
CA SER A 699 -19.59 -22.89 -16.34
C SER A 699 -18.36 -22.83 -15.43
N GLN A 700 -17.83 -21.63 -15.15
CA GLN A 700 -16.80 -21.45 -14.11
C GLN A 700 -17.42 -21.49 -12.71
N PRO A 701 -16.63 -21.84 -11.67
CA PRO A 701 -17.05 -21.65 -10.30
C PRO A 701 -17.32 -20.17 -10.03
N VAL A 702 -18.36 -19.86 -9.27
CA VAL A 702 -18.58 -18.51 -8.76
C VAL A 702 -17.46 -18.17 -7.77
N VAL A 703 -16.86 -16.99 -7.92
CA VAL A 703 -15.78 -16.49 -7.06
C VAL A 703 -16.08 -15.09 -6.56
N GLY A 704 -15.38 -14.65 -5.53
CA GLY A 704 -15.68 -13.38 -4.86
C GLY A 704 -16.97 -13.43 -4.06
N VAL A 705 -17.29 -14.60 -3.50
CA VAL A 705 -18.48 -14.79 -2.66
C VAL A 705 -18.04 -14.74 -1.20
N ARG A 706 -18.65 -13.85 -0.40
CA ARG A 706 -18.45 -13.85 1.06
C ARG A 706 -19.09 -15.07 1.68
N TRP A 707 -18.63 -15.45 2.87
CA TRP A 707 -19.19 -16.59 3.57
C TRP A 707 -20.70 -16.42 3.81
N GLU A 708 -21.15 -15.21 4.18
CA GLU A 708 -22.56 -14.92 4.43
C GLU A 708 -23.40 -15.02 3.15
N ASP A 709 -22.85 -14.65 1.99
CA ASP A 709 -23.53 -14.76 0.69
C ASP A 709 -23.69 -16.22 0.27
N ALA A 710 -22.67 -17.05 0.53
CA ALA A 710 -22.73 -18.48 0.29
C ALA A 710 -23.77 -19.16 1.21
N VAL A 711 -23.85 -18.74 2.48
CA VAL A 711 -24.90 -19.16 3.42
C VAL A 711 -26.28 -18.66 2.97
N ALA A 712 -26.40 -17.44 2.48
CA ALA A 712 -27.65 -16.90 1.95
C ALA A 712 -28.14 -17.70 0.73
N PHE A 713 -27.24 -18.08 -0.17
CA PHE A 713 -27.52 -18.98 -1.29
C PHE A 713 -28.08 -20.31 -0.79
N CYS A 714 -27.41 -20.96 0.17
CA CYS A 714 -27.87 -22.23 0.75
C CYS A 714 -29.25 -22.10 1.42
N ARG A 715 -29.47 -21.02 2.19
CA ARG A 715 -30.76 -20.75 2.85
C ARG A 715 -31.89 -20.55 1.85
N TRP A 716 -31.64 -19.77 0.80
CA TRP A 716 -32.60 -19.56 -0.27
C TRP A 716 -32.92 -20.86 -0.99
N LEU A 717 -31.91 -21.64 -1.39
CA LEU A 717 -32.13 -22.87 -2.13
C LEU A 717 -32.84 -23.92 -1.27
N ARG A 718 -32.54 -23.96 0.03
CA ARG A 718 -33.28 -24.77 1.01
C ARG A 718 -34.75 -24.40 1.06
N ALA A 719 -35.07 -23.11 1.13
CA ALA A 719 -36.45 -22.62 1.15
C ALA A 719 -37.18 -22.91 -0.17
N ALA A 720 -36.48 -22.79 -1.30
CA ALA A 720 -37.06 -22.91 -2.63
C ALA A 720 -37.26 -24.37 -3.08
N SER A 721 -36.31 -25.27 -2.78
CA SER A 721 -36.32 -26.68 -3.20
C SER A 721 -36.93 -27.65 -2.18
N GLY A 722 -36.98 -27.25 -0.90
CA GLY A 722 -37.35 -28.12 0.21
C GLY A 722 -36.25 -29.11 0.63
N TRP A 723 -35.08 -29.09 -0.02
CA TRP A 723 -33.94 -29.94 0.33
C TRP A 723 -33.13 -29.26 1.44
N SER A 724 -32.46 -30.06 2.28
CA SER A 724 -31.70 -29.53 3.42
C SER A 724 -30.30 -29.02 3.03
N PHE A 725 -30.25 -27.97 2.19
CA PHE A 725 -29.01 -27.36 1.74
C PHE A 725 -28.26 -26.62 2.84
N ASP A 726 -26.93 -26.79 2.85
CA ASP A 726 -25.98 -26.10 3.73
C ASP A 726 -24.59 -26.02 3.07
N LEU A 727 -23.70 -25.19 3.61
CA LEU A 727 -22.27 -25.32 3.32
C LEU A 727 -21.72 -26.62 3.96
N PRO A 728 -20.69 -27.26 3.38
CA PRO A 728 -20.06 -28.43 3.99
C PRO A 728 -19.45 -28.04 5.34
N SER A 729 -19.51 -28.94 6.33
CA SER A 729 -18.53 -28.89 7.41
C SER A 729 -17.14 -29.22 6.85
N GLU A 730 -16.09 -28.81 7.55
CA GLU A 730 -14.73 -29.21 7.17
C GLU A 730 -14.58 -30.74 7.12
N ALA A 731 -15.22 -31.44 8.08
CA ALA A 731 -15.21 -32.89 8.14
C ALA A 731 -15.94 -33.52 6.95
N GLN A 732 -17.10 -32.97 6.55
CA GLN A 732 -17.82 -33.40 5.37
C GLN A 732 -17.02 -33.16 4.09
N TRP A 733 -16.40 -31.99 3.96
CA TRP A 733 -15.60 -31.64 2.79
C TRP A 733 -14.39 -32.59 2.65
N GLU A 734 -13.65 -32.77 3.74
CA GLU A 734 -12.44 -33.59 3.75
C GLU A 734 -12.76 -35.07 3.58
N PHE A 735 -13.82 -35.58 4.22
CA PHE A 735 -14.26 -36.95 3.99
C PHE A 735 -14.69 -37.16 2.54
N ALA A 736 -15.38 -36.20 1.94
CA ALA A 736 -15.78 -36.29 0.54
C ALA A 736 -14.57 -36.40 -0.42
N ALA A 737 -13.49 -35.69 -0.10
CA ALA A 737 -12.24 -35.71 -0.84
C ALA A 737 -11.38 -36.96 -0.54
N ARG A 738 -11.32 -37.44 0.71
CA ARG A 738 -10.39 -38.50 1.14
C ARG A 738 -11.00 -39.89 1.23
N GLY A 739 -12.28 -40.02 1.56
CA GLY A 739 -12.86 -41.28 1.97
C GLY A 739 -12.18 -41.86 3.22
N GLU A 740 -12.12 -43.18 3.33
CA GLU A 740 -11.61 -43.89 4.52
C GLU A 740 -10.15 -44.33 4.41
N ASP A 741 -9.55 -44.24 3.22
CA ASP A 741 -8.24 -44.82 2.92
C ASP A 741 -7.04 -43.87 3.18
N GLY A 742 -7.32 -42.65 3.63
CA GLY A 742 -6.28 -41.69 3.99
C GLY A 742 -5.50 -41.13 2.81
N ARG A 743 -6.05 -41.17 1.59
CA ARG A 743 -5.45 -40.54 0.40
C ARG A 743 -5.08 -39.08 0.63
N ARG A 744 -3.96 -38.65 0.05
CA ARG A 744 -3.45 -37.28 0.20
C ARG A 744 -4.26 -36.28 -0.62
N TYR A 745 -4.57 -36.64 -1.86
CA TYR A 745 -5.34 -35.86 -2.82
C TYR A 745 -6.65 -36.60 -3.15
N PRO A 746 -7.66 -35.93 -3.73
CA PRO A 746 -8.93 -36.57 -4.08
C PRO A 746 -8.77 -37.84 -4.92
N TRP A 747 -7.84 -37.81 -5.88
CA TRP A 747 -7.54 -38.92 -6.80
C TRP A 747 -6.57 -39.96 -6.24
N GLY A 748 -6.04 -39.80 -5.02
CA GLY A 748 -5.10 -40.76 -4.42
C GLY A 748 -3.83 -40.13 -3.85
N HIS A 749 -2.71 -40.83 -3.99
CA HIS A 749 -1.41 -40.40 -3.45
C HIS A 749 -0.45 -39.87 -4.52
N ASP A 750 -0.82 -39.95 -5.80
CA ASP A 750 -0.02 -39.40 -6.88
C ASP A 750 0.01 -37.87 -6.79
N GLU A 751 1.20 -37.29 -7.00
CA GLU A 751 1.39 -35.84 -6.99
C GLU A 751 0.51 -35.13 -8.04
N PRO A 752 0.08 -33.89 -7.78
CA PRO A 752 -0.75 -33.12 -8.69
C PRO A 752 -0.01 -32.81 -10.00
N ASP A 753 -0.78 -32.81 -11.09
CA ASP A 753 -0.35 -32.41 -12.41
C ASP A 753 -1.46 -31.64 -13.15
N ALA A 754 -1.13 -31.09 -14.32
CA ALA A 754 -2.03 -30.27 -15.13
C ALA A 754 -3.23 -31.03 -15.76
N THR A 755 -3.36 -32.33 -15.51
CA THR A 755 -4.52 -33.17 -15.91
C THR A 755 -5.47 -33.46 -14.74
N ARG A 756 -5.02 -33.25 -13.50
CA ARG A 756 -5.74 -33.59 -12.27
C ARG A 756 -6.28 -32.39 -11.51
N ALA A 757 -5.66 -31.21 -11.63
CA ALA A 757 -6.09 -29.99 -10.93
C ALA A 757 -5.72 -28.71 -11.68
N CYS A 758 -6.45 -27.62 -11.39
CA CYS A 758 -6.08 -26.26 -11.79
C CYS A 758 -5.33 -25.56 -10.64
N TYR A 759 -4.03 -25.30 -10.81
CA TYR A 759 -3.16 -24.63 -9.84
C TYR A 759 -1.98 -23.96 -10.58
N GLY A 760 -1.17 -23.13 -9.91
CA GLY A 760 0.02 -22.51 -10.50
C GLY A 760 -0.30 -21.37 -11.48
N GLN A 761 -1.20 -20.46 -11.12
CA GLN A 761 -1.84 -19.45 -12.01
C GLN A 761 -2.83 -20.05 -13.02
N GLY A 762 -3.06 -21.37 -13.00
CA GLY A 762 -3.89 -22.06 -13.97
C GLY A 762 -3.35 -21.91 -15.40
N LYS A 763 -4.03 -22.50 -16.39
CA LYS A 763 -3.59 -22.36 -17.81
C LYS A 763 -3.81 -20.95 -18.36
N ARG A 764 -4.62 -20.12 -17.68
CA ARG A 764 -5.19 -18.87 -18.22
C ARG A 764 -5.26 -17.72 -17.22
N GLY A 765 -4.63 -17.82 -16.04
CA GLY A 765 -4.68 -16.76 -15.02
C GLY A 765 -6.06 -16.55 -14.40
N ARG A 766 -6.87 -17.61 -14.30
CA ARG A 766 -8.27 -17.60 -13.84
C ARG A 766 -8.73 -19.03 -13.49
N PRO A 767 -9.85 -19.22 -12.76
CA PRO A 767 -10.40 -20.56 -12.56
C PRO A 767 -10.80 -21.17 -13.90
N ASP A 768 -10.67 -22.49 -14.03
CA ASP A 768 -11.13 -23.21 -15.21
C ASP A 768 -12.60 -23.62 -15.03
N VAL A 769 -13.26 -23.98 -16.14
CA VAL A 769 -14.63 -24.51 -16.12
C VAL A 769 -14.68 -25.72 -15.18
N VAL A 770 -15.73 -25.79 -14.35
CA VAL A 770 -15.84 -26.88 -13.38
C VAL A 770 -15.86 -28.24 -14.08
N GLY A 771 -15.17 -29.22 -13.50
CA GLY A 771 -15.04 -30.56 -14.06
C GLY A 771 -14.10 -30.72 -15.26
N SER A 772 -13.30 -29.70 -15.59
CA SER A 772 -12.29 -29.77 -16.66
C SER A 772 -11.18 -30.82 -16.40
N TYR A 773 -11.09 -31.35 -15.18
CA TYR A 773 -10.06 -32.27 -14.72
C TYR A 773 -10.68 -33.60 -14.26
N PRO A 774 -11.21 -34.44 -15.16
CA PRO A 774 -11.86 -35.69 -14.79
C PRO A 774 -10.91 -36.70 -14.13
N ALA A 775 -9.60 -36.59 -14.37
CA ALA A 775 -8.59 -37.41 -13.67
C ALA A 775 -8.41 -37.00 -12.20
N GLY A 776 -8.92 -35.83 -11.79
CA GLY A 776 -8.90 -35.32 -10.43
C GLY A 776 -10.09 -35.75 -9.56
N VAL A 777 -10.92 -36.67 -10.05
CA VAL A 777 -12.14 -37.12 -9.34
C VAL A 777 -11.84 -37.77 -7.99
N GLY A 778 -12.61 -37.37 -6.98
CA GLY A 778 -12.59 -37.94 -5.63
C GLY A 778 -13.22 -39.33 -5.53
N PRO A 779 -13.06 -40.02 -4.38
CA PRO A 779 -13.56 -41.40 -4.17
C PRO A 779 -15.07 -41.54 -4.33
N PHE A 780 -15.81 -40.44 -4.15
CA PHE A 780 -17.26 -40.41 -4.19
C PHE A 780 -17.81 -39.66 -5.41
N GLY A 781 -16.97 -39.37 -6.40
CA GLY A 781 -17.37 -38.76 -7.66
C GLY A 781 -17.45 -37.23 -7.67
N ALA A 782 -16.98 -36.57 -6.62
CA ALA A 782 -16.84 -35.12 -6.59
C ALA A 782 -15.55 -34.68 -7.31
N LEU A 783 -15.64 -33.60 -8.07
CA LEU A 783 -14.58 -32.98 -8.87
C LEU A 783 -14.13 -31.67 -8.22
N ASP A 784 -12.97 -31.19 -8.65
CA ASP A 784 -12.37 -29.91 -8.23
C ASP A 784 -12.21 -29.76 -6.71
N GLN A 785 -12.10 -30.86 -5.95
CA GLN A 785 -11.75 -30.84 -4.52
C GLN A 785 -10.24 -30.70 -4.28
N ALA A 786 -9.52 -30.22 -5.29
CA ALA A 786 -8.11 -29.89 -5.28
C ALA A 786 -7.86 -28.91 -6.43
N GLY A 787 -7.63 -27.64 -6.10
CA GLY A 787 -7.39 -26.56 -7.03
C GLY A 787 -8.69 -25.96 -7.54
N ASN A 788 -8.60 -25.24 -8.66
CA ASN A 788 -9.66 -24.38 -9.17
C ASN A 788 -9.98 -23.26 -8.17
N VAL A 789 -10.79 -23.47 -7.13
CA VAL A 789 -11.09 -22.43 -6.13
C VAL A 789 -11.03 -22.99 -4.72
N TRP A 790 -10.64 -22.15 -3.77
CA TRP A 790 -10.90 -22.41 -2.36
C TRP A 790 -12.39 -22.45 -2.11
N GLU A 791 -12.81 -23.25 -1.14
CA GLU A 791 -14.22 -23.42 -0.84
C GLU A 791 -14.55 -23.20 0.63
N TRP A 792 -15.55 -22.36 0.88
CA TRP A 792 -16.05 -22.10 2.22
C TRP A 792 -16.65 -23.33 2.91
N CYS A 793 -16.30 -23.51 4.18
CA CYS A 793 -16.96 -24.44 5.10
C CYS A 793 -17.81 -23.69 6.14
N LYS A 794 -18.82 -24.34 6.71
CA LYS A 794 -19.73 -23.72 7.69
C LYS A 794 -19.16 -23.55 9.10
N ASP A 795 -18.10 -24.30 9.42
CA ASP A 795 -17.41 -24.24 10.70
C ASP A 795 -16.90 -22.82 11.01
N ALA A 796 -16.83 -22.45 12.28
CA ALA A 796 -16.06 -21.30 12.73
C ALA A 796 -14.60 -21.73 13.01
N TRP A 797 -13.65 -20.91 12.58
CA TRP A 797 -12.23 -21.15 12.82
C TRP A 797 -11.83 -20.73 14.24
N ASP A 798 -11.48 -21.71 15.06
CA ASP A 798 -10.96 -21.49 16.41
C ASP A 798 -9.83 -22.49 16.73
N PRO A 799 -8.55 -22.05 16.70
CA PRO A 799 -7.39 -22.88 17.01
C PRO A 799 -7.54 -23.69 18.31
N ARG A 800 -8.12 -23.08 19.36
CA ARG A 800 -8.24 -23.72 20.69
C ARG A 800 -9.18 -24.93 20.67
N ARG A 801 -10.21 -24.90 19.81
CA ARG A 801 -11.18 -25.99 19.69
C ARG A 801 -10.66 -27.15 18.86
N TYR A 802 -9.68 -26.93 17.99
CA TYR A 802 -9.00 -28.03 17.32
C TYR A 802 -8.20 -28.83 18.35
N ASP A 803 -7.46 -28.18 19.27
CA ASP A 803 -6.72 -28.85 20.36
C ASP A 803 -7.62 -29.66 21.32
N GLU A 804 -8.80 -29.13 21.66
CA GLU A 804 -9.80 -29.86 22.45
C GLU A 804 -10.28 -31.14 21.76
N ARG A 805 -10.43 -31.11 20.43
CA ARG A 805 -10.79 -32.30 19.62
C ARG A 805 -9.67 -33.34 19.58
N ALA A 806 -8.40 -32.91 19.64
CA ALA A 806 -7.25 -33.82 19.76
C ALA A 806 -7.31 -34.70 21.02
N SER A 807 -7.86 -34.13 22.10
CA SER A 807 -7.89 -34.73 23.43
C SER A 807 -9.09 -35.67 23.65
N ALA A 808 -9.99 -35.79 22.68
CA ALA A 808 -11.19 -36.61 22.78
C ALA A 808 -10.86 -38.12 22.68
N ARG A 809 -11.22 -38.88 23.72
CA ARG A 809 -10.96 -40.34 23.80
C ARG A 809 -11.92 -41.22 22.96
N ARG A 810 -12.87 -40.63 22.22
CA ARG A 810 -13.90 -41.35 21.41
C ARG A 810 -14.04 -40.70 20.04
N ASP A 811 -14.49 -41.49 19.05
CA ASP A 811 -14.85 -41.00 17.71
C ASP A 811 -15.82 -39.81 17.81
N VAL A 812 -15.49 -38.71 17.11
CA VAL A 812 -16.33 -37.51 17.08
C VAL A 812 -17.24 -37.55 15.85
N VAL A 813 -18.55 -37.37 16.03
CA VAL A 813 -19.54 -37.39 14.93
C VAL A 813 -19.70 -35.98 14.38
N ASP A 814 -19.47 -35.79 13.07
CA ASP A 814 -19.57 -34.51 12.33
C ASP A 814 -19.24 -33.27 13.18
N PRO A 815 -17.97 -33.13 13.60
CA PRO A 815 -17.59 -32.06 14.52
C PRO A 815 -17.69 -30.69 13.84
N VAL A 816 -18.78 -29.96 14.10
CA VAL A 816 -18.95 -28.58 13.66
C VAL A 816 -18.50 -27.61 14.76
N ALA A 817 -17.58 -26.71 14.43
CA ALA A 817 -17.21 -25.63 15.35
C ALA A 817 -18.24 -24.50 15.24
N ALA A 818 -19.02 -24.26 16.30
CA ALA A 818 -19.99 -23.17 16.33
C ALA A 818 -19.34 -21.85 16.74
N GLY A 819 -19.57 -20.79 15.97
CA GLY A 819 -19.10 -19.43 16.26
C GLY A 819 -20.03 -18.38 15.63
N PRO A 820 -19.91 -17.10 16.03
CA PRO A 820 -20.73 -16.04 15.46
C PRO A 820 -20.40 -15.84 13.97
N HIS A 821 -21.41 -15.42 13.19
CA HIS A 821 -21.32 -15.25 11.72
C HIS A 821 -20.33 -14.16 11.24
N ARG A 822 -19.61 -13.47 12.13
CA ARG A 822 -18.68 -12.37 11.81
C ARG A 822 -17.21 -12.73 12.07
N ASP A 823 -16.93 -14.01 12.26
CA ASP A 823 -15.61 -14.53 12.60
C ASP A 823 -14.90 -15.18 11.40
N ARG A 824 -13.74 -15.76 11.65
CA ARG A 824 -12.95 -16.54 10.68
C ARG A 824 -13.67 -17.86 10.37
N HIS A 825 -13.69 -18.26 9.10
CA HIS A 825 -14.24 -19.55 8.66
C HIS A 825 -13.19 -20.36 7.88
N PRO A 826 -13.17 -21.70 8.00
CA PRO A 826 -12.28 -22.53 7.22
C PRO A 826 -12.60 -22.49 5.73
N ARG A 827 -11.55 -22.63 4.93
CA ARG A 827 -11.62 -22.87 3.48
C ARG A 827 -10.76 -24.07 3.11
N ARG A 828 -11.22 -24.88 2.16
CA ARG A 828 -10.57 -26.14 1.75
C ARG A 828 -10.36 -26.21 0.24
N GLY A 829 -9.44 -27.07 -0.21
CA GLY A 829 -9.27 -27.43 -1.62
C GLY A 829 -8.10 -26.82 -2.38
N GLY A 830 -7.52 -25.70 -1.96
CA GLY A 830 -6.53 -24.99 -2.78
C GLY A 830 -7.20 -24.24 -3.94
N SER A 831 -6.44 -23.43 -4.66
CA SER A 831 -6.98 -22.64 -5.78
C SER A 831 -6.04 -22.57 -6.97
N TRP A 832 -6.59 -22.08 -8.09
CA TRP A 832 -5.86 -21.82 -9.32
C TRP A 832 -4.65 -20.87 -9.12
N LEU A 833 -4.70 -19.99 -8.10
CA LEU A 833 -3.74 -18.92 -7.88
C LEU A 833 -2.42 -19.38 -7.21
N ILE A 834 -2.40 -20.56 -6.59
CA ILE A 834 -1.28 -20.99 -5.75
C ILE A 834 -0.06 -21.39 -6.59
N ALA A 835 1.11 -20.79 -6.33
CA ALA A 835 2.36 -21.04 -7.05
C ALA A 835 2.81 -22.53 -7.00
N HIS A 836 3.54 -22.99 -8.03
CA HIS A 836 3.90 -24.40 -8.22
C HIS A 836 4.59 -25.06 -7.01
N ASP A 837 5.42 -24.33 -6.26
CA ASP A 837 6.18 -24.87 -5.13
C ASP A 837 5.35 -24.96 -3.83
N HIS A 838 4.35 -24.09 -3.66
CA HIS A 838 3.40 -24.10 -2.53
C HIS A 838 2.08 -24.84 -2.84
N GLY A 839 1.83 -25.14 -4.12
CA GLY A 839 0.61 -25.77 -4.62
C GLY A 839 0.44 -27.21 -4.14
N ARG A 840 1.54 -27.98 -3.99
CA ARG A 840 1.43 -29.41 -3.65
C ARG A 840 0.87 -29.66 -2.25
N THR A 841 1.22 -28.83 -1.27
CA THR A 841 0.73 -28.94 0.10
C THR A 841 -0.71 -28.45 0.21
N SER A 842 -1.01 -27.30 -0.39
CA SER A 842 -2.34 -26.65 -0.31
C SER A 842 -3.45 -27.39 -1.07
N LEU A 843 -3.10 -28.19 -2.08
CA LEU A 843 -4.02 -29.08 -2.80
C LEU A 843 -4.35 -30.37 -2.04
N ALA A 844 -3.62 -30.69 -0.97
CA ALA A 844 -3.89 -31.88 -0.19
C ALA A 844 -5.25 -31.76 0.50
N ALA A 845 -6.03 -32.83 0.50
CA ALA A 845 -7.40 -32.81 1.00
C ALA A 845 -7.49 -32.51 2.51
N ALA A 846 -6.44 -32.85 3.27
CA ALA A 846 -6.34 -32.54 4.69
C ALA A 846 -5.75 -31.15 4.99
N PHE A 847 -5.27 -30.42 3.98
CA PHE A 847 -4.79 -29.07 4.18
C PHE A 847 -5.94 -28.18 4.65
N ARG A 848 -5.64 -27.34 5.64
CA ARG A 848 -6.63 -26.54 6.32
C ARG A 848 -6.16 -25.09 6.32
N SER A 849 -6.98 -24.21 5.75
CA SER A 849 -6.77 -22.77 5.78
C SER A 849 -8.05 -22.09 6.26
N TRP A 850 -7.98 -20.82 6.58
CA TRP A 850 -9.14 -20.02 6.96
C TRP A 850 -9.08 -18.65 6.31
N TYR A 851 -10.22 -17.98 6.35
CA TYR A 851 -10.34 -16.62 5.89
C TYR A 851 -11.46 -15.90 6.66
N TRP A 852 -11.47 -14.58 6.65
CA TRP A 852 -12.48 -13.79 7.35
C TRP A 852 -13.81 -13.83 6.60
N SER A 853 -14.95 -13.96 7.32
CA SER A 853 -16.29 -14.09 6.70
C SER A 853 -16.59 -12.99 5.68
N CYS A 854 -16.13 -11.77 5.98
CA CYS A 854 -16.39 -10.55 5.21
C CYS A 854 -15.55 -10.40 3.93
N ILE A 855 -14.52 -11.22 3.72
CA ILE A 855 -13.64 -11.06 2.56
C ILE A 855 -14.13 -11.95 1.42
N ASP A 856 -14.14 -11.39 0.21
CA ASP A 856 -14.40 -12.08 -1.04
C ASP A 856 -13.15 -12.04 -1.93
N SER A 857 -12.60 -13.21 -2.31
CA SER A 857 -11.37 -13.32 -3.12
C SER A 857 -11.64 -13.92 -4.50
N VAL A 858 -10.82 -13.57 -5.49
CA VAL A 858 -10.88 -14.05 -6.90
C VAL A 858 -10.74 -15.57 -7.05
N ASP A 859 -10.27 -16.21 -5.99
CA ASP A 859 -9.98 -17.64 -5.94
C ASP A 859 -10.79 -18.36 -4.86
N LEU A 860 -11.83 -17.70 -4.32
CA LEU A 860 -12.68 -18.20 -3.23
C LEU A 860 -14.14 -18.29 -3.68
N GLY A 861 -14.64 -19.53 -3.69
CA GLY A 861 -16.02 -19.89 -3.98
C GLY A 861 -16.57 -20.82 -2.91
N PHE A 862 -17.52 -21.67 -3.28
CA PHE A 862 -18.10 -22.64 -2.37
C PHE A 862 -18.77 -23.80 -3.12
N ARG A 863 -18.96 -24.92 -2.41
CA ARG A 863 -19.87 -25.99 -2.80
C ARG A 863 -20.90 -26.22 -1.71
N VAL A 864 -21.92 -27.02 -2.00
CA VAL A 864 -23.04 -27.27 -1.10
C VAL A 864 -23.15 -28.74 -0.70
N VAL A 865 -23.77 -29.00 0.45
CA VAL A 865 -24.15 -30.35 0.91
C VAL A 865 -25.64 -30.42 1.20
N VAL A 866 -26.17 -31.65 1.20
CA VAL A 866 -27.55 -31.97 1.61
C VAL A 866 -27.55 -33.16 2.56
N SER A 867 -28.00 -32.92 3.80
CA SER A 867 -28.04 -33.95 4.86
C SER A 867 -29.26 -34.87 4.76
N ARG A 868 -30.32 -34.42 4.09
CA ARG A 868 -31.55 -35.19 3.84
C ARG A 868 -32.21 -34.68 2.55
N ALA A 869 -32.16 -35.48 1.50
CA ALA A 869 -33.00 -35.27 0.32
C ALA A 869 -34.44 -35.71 0.64
N PRO A 870 -35.49 -34.99 0.22
CA PRO A 870 -36.84 -35.51 0.29
C PRO A 870 -36.91 -36.80 -0.52
N VAL A 871 -37.56 -37.82 0.03
CA VAL A 871 -37.94 -39.00 -0.76
C VAL A 871 -38.92 -38.47 -1.81
N HIS A 872 -38.57 -38.57 -3.10
CA HIS A 872 -39.53 -38.26 -4.16
C HIS A 872 -40.81 -39.07 -3.90
N PRO A 873 -42.01 -38.46 -3.95
CA PRO A 873 -43.25 -39.22 -3.90
C PRO A 873 -43.35 -40.21 -5.06
#